data_AF-A0A534N351-F1
#
_entry.id   AF-A0A534N351-F1
#
_cell.length_a   1.000
_cell.length_b   1.000
_cell.length_c   1.000
_cell.angle_alpha   90.00
_cell.angle_beta   90.00
_cell.angle_gamma   90.00
#
_symmetry.space_group_name_H-M   'P 1'
#
loop_
_entity.id
_entity.type
_entity.pdbx_description
1 polymer ?
#
loop_
_entity_poly.entity_id
_entity_poly.type
_entity_poly.pdbx_seq_one_letter_code
_entity_poly.pdbx_strand_id
1 'polypeptide(L)'
;MPKREDVKTAMVIGSGPIVIGQAAEFDYSGSQACRSLREEGVRVILVNSNPATIQTDPETADAVYVEPLTVPFIEKVISKERPQGILSGMGGQTALNLCSELSEAGVLSRHGVELLGTKIEAITAGEDRQRFADLMRSIGEPIPRSRAVSDTAAAAAFVEETGYPVIVRAAYTLGGSGSGIAHTTEELERIVGLGIAYSRIKQVLVEESVLGWKEFEYEVMRDAADNCITICNMENLDPMGIHTGESIVVAPAQTLSDADHQMLRAAALRIIRALGVEGGCNIQFAVHPGTGEYRVIEVNPRVSRSSALASKATGYPIARIAAKIAIGLRLDEIPNPVTGKTLASFEPTLDYVVTKIPRWLFDKFSTVDRRIGTSMKSTGEVMAIGRTFEESFLKAIRSLEIDRVGLEPNPWSDDDLIRELREPTDARLFAIAEAVRRDLPTEKIASLTAWDPFFIEKIRRLVRMEAALRESPKDATRVSEAKRLGFADESIAALTGRSELAVRRARPRVVYKMVDTCGGEFEAETPYFYSTYEPGGETQKLSGRKVLIVGSGPIRIGQGVEFDYCCVQGILALREEGVSAIIANNNPETVSTDFDISTRLYFEPLLLEDVLNIIEEEKPDGVIVQFGGQTSINLAVPLARELSRRRSRTKILGTPPAAIDLAEDRRKFAALMQHLRIRQPEAASGYSFDEVREVAARIGYPVLVRPSYV
;
A
#
# COMPACT_ATOMS: atom_id res chain seq x y z
N MET A 1 -10.36 5.70 -36.65
CA MET A 1 -9.22 5.73 -35.71
C MET A 1 -9.58 4.89 -34.49
N PRO A 2 -8.61 4.31 -33.77
CA PRO A 2 -8.87 3.39 -32.65
C PRO A 2 -9.58 4.09 -31.48
N LYS A 3 -9.18 5.32 -31.15
CA LYS A 3 -9.87 6.14 -30.16
C LYS A 3 -11.30 6.45 -30.58
N ARG A 4 -12.22 6.22 -29.64
CA ARG A 4 -13.67 6.46 -29.78
C ARG A 4 -13.96 7.94 -30.02
N GLU A 5 -14.46 8.28 -31.20
CA GLU A 5 -14.86 9.65 -31.57
C GLU A 5 -16.20 10.06 -30.96
N ASP A 6 -16.98 9.08 -30.50
CA ASP A 6 -18.28 9.28 -29.85
C ASP A 6 -18.14 9.71 -28.38
N VAL A 7 -17.02 9.42 -27.73
CA VAL A 7 -16.76 9.80 -26.33
C VAL A 7 -16.03 11.14 -26.27
N LYS A 8 -16.78 12.24 -26.17
CA LYS A 8 -16.23 13.61 -26.03
C LYS A 8 -16.20 14.09 -24.59
N THR A 9 -17.11 13.56 -23.77
CA THR A 9 -17.26 13.86 -22.37
C THR A 9 -17.38 12.56 -21.60
N ALA A 10 -16.50 12.34 -20.63
CA ALA A 10 -16.50 11.18 -19.75
C ALA A 10 -16.60 11.60 -18.28
N MET A 11 -17.27 10.78 -17.48
CA MET A 11 -17.39 10.96 -16.05
C MET A 11 -16.52 9.94 -15.32
N VAL A 12 -15.85 10.38 -14.26
CA VAL A 12 -15.12 9.56 -13.30
C VAL A 12 -15.83 9.67 -11.95
N ILE A 13 -16.11 8.53 -11.32
CA ILE A 13 -16.67 8.48 -9.97
C ILE A 13 -15.54 8.11 -9.00
N GLY A 14 -15.26 8.98 -8.04
CA GLY A 14 -14.26 8.75 -7.00
C GLY A 14 -14.74 7.76 -5.93
N SER A 15 -13.84 7.40 -5.02
CA SER A 15 -14.11 6.41 -3.96
C SER A 15 -14.89 6.96 -2.76
N GLY A 16 -14.93 8.28 -2.57
CA GLY A 16 -15.48 8.91 -1.38
C GLY A 16 -14.45 9.03 -0.25
N PRO A 17 -14.91 9.11 1.01
CA PRO A 17 -14.03 9.21 2.18
C PRO A 17 -13.15 7.97 2.34
N ILE A 18 -11.96 8.18 2.89
CA ILE A 18 -11.01 7.12 3.22
C ILE A 18 -11.58 6.21 4.30
N VAL A 19 -11.59 4.90 4.05
CA VAL A 19 -11.99 3.86 5.01
C VAL A 19 -11.01 2.68 4.95
N ILE A 20 -10.99 1.84 5.99
CA ILE A 20 -10.20 0.60 5.96
C ILE A 20 -10.63 -0.25 4.75
N GLY A 21 -9.66 -0.65 3.93
CA GLY A 21 -9.86 -1.41 2.70
C GLY A 21 -10.23 -0.60 1.46
N GLN A 22 -10.42 0.73 1.59
CA GLN A 22 -10.61 1.63 0.46
C GLN A 22 -9.99 3.00 0.77
N ALA A 23 -8.70 3.15 0.49
CA ALA A 23 -7.89 4.26 0.97
C ALA A 23 -7.42 5.20 -0.17
N ALA A 24 -6.17 5.67 -0.09
CA ALA A 24 -5.66 6.73 -0.96
C ALA A 24 -5.35 6.26 -2.38
N GLU A 25 -5.29 4.94 -2.62
CA GLU A 25 -5.02 4.33 -3.92
C GLU A 25 -6.01 4.80 -5.01
N PHE A 26 -7.21 5.21 -4.61
CA PHE A 26 -8.25 5.73 -5.51
C PHE A 26 -8.18 7.24 -5.73
N ASP A 27 -7.51 8.00 -4.86
CA ASP A 27 -7.10 9.37 -5.20
C ASP A 27 -6.00 9.34 -6.27
N TYR A 28 -4.99 8.49 -6.08
CA TYR A 28 -3.97 8.24 -7.08
C TYR A 28 -4.57 7.79 -8.42
N SER A 29 -5.39 6.73 -8.40
CA SER A 29 -5.97 6.18 -9.63
C SER A 29 -6.96 7.15 -10.31
N GLY A 30 -7.82 7.81 -9.53
CA GLY A 30 -8.77 8.80 -10.04
C GLY A 30 -8.08 10.03 -10.64
N SER A 31 -7.03 10.53 -9.99
CA SER A 31 -6.20 11.62 -10.50
C SER A 31 -5.53 11.26 -11.83
N GLN A 32 -4.93 10.07 -11.92
CA GLN A 32 -4.32 9.59 -13.17
C GLN A 32 -5.35 9.42 -14.28
N ALA A 33 -6.52 8.85 -13.99
CA ALA A 33 -7.59 8.70 -14.97
C ALA A 33 -8.05 10.04 -15.53
N CYS A 34 -8.30 11.03 -14.65
CA CYS A 34 -8.73 12.37 -15.08
C CYS A 34 -7.69 13.05 -15.99
N ARG A 35 -6.41 13.03 -15.59
CA ARG A 35 -5.32 13.61 -16.41
C ARG A 35 -5.20 12.91 -17.76
N SER A 36 -5.28 11.57 -17.77
CA SER A 36 -5.12 10.77 -18.99
C SER A 36 -6.23 11.02 -20.00
N LEU A 37 -7.48 11.16 -19.55
CA LEU A 37 -8.59 11.51 -20.42
C LEU A 37 -8.43 12.92 -21.02
N ARG A 38 -7.92 13.88 -20.24
CA ARG A 38 -7.67 15.25 -20.70
C ARG A 38 -6.52 15.36 -21.69
N GLU A 39 -5.47 14.57 -21.52
CA GLU A 39 -4.40 14.43 -22.54
C GLU A 39 -4.96 14.00 -23.89
N GLU A 40 -5.98 13.15 -23.85
CA GLU A 40 -6.73 12.72 -25.02
C GLU A 40 -7.85 13.71 -25.38
N GLY A 41 -7.89 14.93 -24.86
CA GLY A 41 -8.90 15.94 -25.22
C GLY A 41 -10.35 15.56 -24.92
N VAL A 42 -10.58 14.61 -24.00
CA VAL A 42 -11.91 14.28 -23.48
C VAL A 42 -12.24 15.24 -22.35
N ARG A 43 -13.43 15.84 -22.38
CA ARG A 43 -13.95 16.65 -21.26
C ARG A 43 -14.23 15.72 -20.08
N VAL A 44 -13.64 15.99 -18.93
CA VAL A 44 -13.76 15.15 -17.73
C VAL A 44 -14.67 15.78 -16.70
N ILE A 45 -15.63 14.99 -16.22
CA ILE A 45 -16.46 15.31 -15.06
C ILE A 45 -16.04 14.37 -13.93
N LEU A 46 -15.64 14.91 -12.80
CA LEU A 46 -15.34 14.13 -11.60
C LEU A 46 -16.43 14.34 -10.55
N VAL A 47 -16.88 13.25 -9.93
CA VAL A 47 -17.72 13.31 -8.72
C VAL A 47 -17.03 12.56 -7.60
N ASN A 48 -16.69 13.24 -6.51
CA ASN A 48 -16.11 12.63 -5.32
C ASN A 48 -16.44 13.46 -4.07
N SER A 49 -16.93 12.83 -3.00
CA SER A 49 -17.29 13.53 -1.77
C SER A 49 -16.11 13.88 -0.86
N ASN A 50 -14.91 13.36 -1.12
CA ASN A 50 -13.73 13.59 -0.28
C ASN A 50 -12.95 14.84 -0.72
N PRO A 51 -12.91 15.90 0.10
CA PRO A 51 -12.25 17.16 -0.27
C PRO A 51 -10.73 17.14 -0.11
N ALA A 52 -10.16 16.13 0.55
CA ALA A 52 -8.73 16.04 0.84
C ALA A 52 -7.93 15.36 -0.28
N THR A 53 -8.48 15.31 -1.50
CA THR A 53 -7.94 14.52 -2.61
C THR A 53 -7.45 15.41 -3.73
N ILE A 54 -6.33 15.02 -4.37
CA ILE A 54 -5.81 15.74 -5.54
C ILE A 54 -6.77 15.64 -6.71
N GLN A 55 -7.52 14.54 -6.83
CA GLN A 55 -8.54 14.42 -7.86
C GLN A 55 -9.58 15.54 -7.78
N THR A 56 -9.93 16.00 -6.57
CA THR A 56 -10.90 17.09 -6.37
C THR A 56 -10.34 18.49 -6.54
N ASP A 57 -9.06 18.64 -6.90
CA ASP A 57 -8.55 19.96 -7.26
C ASP A 57 -9.23 20.49 -8.54
N PRO A 58 -9.58 21.79 -8.60
CA PRO A 58 -10.27 22.36 -9.76
C PRO A 58 -9.53 22.17 -11.09
N GLU A 59 -8.22 21.97 -11.04
CA GLU A 59 -7.37 21.80 -12.22
C GLU A 59 -7.35 20.37 -12.74
N THR A 60 -7.80 19.38 -11.97
CA THR A 60 -7.70 17.96 -12.33
C THR A 60 -8.74 17.55 -13.38
N ALA A 61 -9.96 18.10 -13.34
CA ALA A 61 -11.04 17.82 -14.29
C ALA A 61 -11.73 19.12 -14.77
N ASP A 62 -12.47 19.07 -15.89
CA ASP A 62 -13.18 20.24 -16.41
C ASP A 62 -14.38 20.65 -15.56
N ALA A 63 -14.99 19.67 -14.86
CA ALA A 63 -16.03 19.90 -13.87
C ALA A 63 -15.83 18.97 -12.68
N VAL A 64 -15.62 19.55 -11.49
CA VAL A 64 -15.42 18.81 -10.23
C VAL A 64 -16.64 19.00 -9.32
N TYR A 65 -17.21 17.90 -8.87
CA TYR A 65 -18.35 17.86 -7.95
C TYR A 65 -17.93 17.23 -6.63
N VAL A 66 -17.80 18.07 -5.60
CA VAL A 66 -17.62 17.61 -4.21
C VAL A 66 -18.99 17.41 -3.57
N GLU A 67 -19.65 16.32 -3.97
CA GLU A 67 -21.05 16.02 -3.66
C GLU A 67 -21.22 14.60 -3.11
N PRO A 68 -22.32 14.30 -2.38
CA PRO A 68 -22.60 12.95 -1.89
C PRO A 68 -22.63 11.91 -3.02
N LEU A 69 -21.88 10.82 -2.84
CA LEU A 69 -21.83 9.69 -3.77
C LEU A 69 -23.07 8.80 -3.61
N THR A 70 -24.18 9.25 -4.23
CA THR A 70 -25.48 8.57 -4.21
C THR A 70 -26.14 8.68 -5.58
N VAL A 71 -26.97 7.69 -5.94
CA VAL A 71 -27.71 7.69 -7.22
C VAL A 71 -28.42 9.02 -7.51
N PRO A 72 -29.21 9.62 -6.58
CA PRO A 72 -29.94 10.86 -6.89
C PRO A 72 -29.04 12.07 -7.17
N PHE A 73 -27.87 12.15 -6.52
CA PHE A 73 -26.92 13.24 -6.79
C PHE A 73 -26.19 13.01 -8.10
N ILE A 74 -25.74 11.78 -8.37
CA ILE A 74 -25.05 11.46 -9.61
C ILE A 74 -25.99 11.60 -10.82
N GLU A 75 -27.26 11.22 -10.72
CA GLU A 75 -28.26 11.45 -11.77
C GLU A 75 -28.45 12.95 -12.08
N LYS A 76 -28.39 13.83 -11.08
CA LYS A 76 -28.42 15.29 -11.30
C LYS A 76 -27.19 15.77 -12.08
N VAL A 77 -26.00 15.26 -11.73
CA VAL A 77 -24.77 15.59 -12.46
C VAL A 77 -24.83 15.06 -13.89
N ILE A 78 -25.25 13.82 -14.10
CA ILE A 78 -25.47 13.21 -15.43
C ILE A 78 -26.45 14.06 -16.25
N SER A 79 -27.57 14.47 -15.65
CA SER A 79 -28.59 15.30 -16.31
C SER A 79 -28.05 16.66 -16.76
N LYS A 80 -27.21 17.28 -15.93
CA LYS A 80 -26.61 18.59 -16.18
C LYS A 80 -25.47 18.53 -17.20
N GLU A 81 -24.53 17.62 -17.00
CA GLU A 81 -23.27 17.56 -17.75
C GLU A 81 -23.35 16.65 -18.99
N ARG A 82 -24.33 15.74 -19.05
CA ARG A 82 -24.60 14.82 -20.17
C ARG A 82 -23.34 14.09 -20.67
N PRO A 83 -22.60 13.36 -19.79
CA PRO A 83 -21.47 12.54 -20.22
C PRO A 83 -21.92 11.46 -21.20
N GLN A 84 -21.05 11.05 -22.13
CA GLN A 84 -21.31 9.90 -23.00
C GLN A 84 -20.96 8.57 -22.31
N GLY A 85 -20.04 8.59 -21.36
CA GLY A 85 -19.74 7.41 -20.56
C GLY A 85 -19.15 7.68 -19.19
N ILE A 86 -19.18 6.66 -18.34
CA ILE A 86 -18.64 6.65 -16.98
C ILE A 86 -17.52 5.62 -16.90
N LEU A 87 -16.35 6.00 -16.40
CA LEU A 87 -15.28 5.05 -16.07
C LEU A 87 -15.62 4.34 -14.76
N SER A 88 -16.02 3.07 -14.85
CA SER A 88 -16.52 2.29 -13.71
C SER A 88 -15.41 1.80 -12.77
N GLY A 89 -14.21 1.56 -13.29
CA GLY A 89 -13.14 0.84 -12.59
C GLY A 89 -12.14 1.68 -11.80
N MET A 90 -12.40 2.96 -11.50
CA MET A 90 -11.39 3.89 -10.94
C MET A 90 -11.62 4.31 -9.48
N GLY A 91 -12.82 4.11 -8.93
CA GLY A 91 -13.21 4.60 -7.60
C GLY A 91 -13.52 3.48 -6.59
N GLY A 92 -12.84 2.34 -6.70
CA GLY A 92 -13.02 1.22 -5.79
C GLY A 92 -14.41 0.60 -5.82
N GLN A 93 -14.82 0.00 -4.70
CA GLN A 93 -16.13 -0.62 -4.56
C GLN A 93 -17.26 0.40 -4.59
N THR A 94 -17.05 1.59 -4.03
CA THR A 94 -18.05 2.67 -4.06
C THR A 94 -18.49 2.97 -5.50
N ALA A 95 -17.54 3.18 -6.41
CA ALA A 95 -17.85 3.51 -7.79
C ALA A 95 -18.52 2.35 -8.54
N LEU A 96 -18.07 1.10 -8.33
CA LEU A 96 -18.70 -0.08 -8.94
C LEU A 96 -20.16 -0.24 -8.50
N ASN A 97 -20.41 -0.15 -7.18
CA ASN A 97 -21.76 -0.25 -6.64
C ASN A 97 -22.66 0.85 -7.22
N LEU A 98 -22.19 2.09 -7.29
CA LEU A 98 -22.96 3.19 -7.87
C LEU A 98 -23.23 2.99 -9.35
N CYS A 99 -22.27 2.47 -10.12
CA CYS A 99 -22.49 2.13 -11.53
C CYS A 99 -23.58 1.07 -11.71
N SER A 100 -23.57 0.03 -10.86
CA SER A 100 -24.62 -0.99 -10.85
C SER A 100 -25.98 -0.42 -10.44
N GLU A 101 -26.05 0.35 -9.36
CA GLU A 101 -27.28 0.99 -8.88
C GLU A 101 -27.86 1.98 -9.92
N LEU A 102 -27.02 2.75 -10.61
CA LEU A 102 -27.43 3.64 -11.71
C LEU A 102 -28.01 2.86 -12.89
N SER A 103 -27.42 1.70 -13.22
CA SER A 103 -27.91 0.79 -14.25
C SER A 103 -29.27 0.20 -13.87
N GLU A 104 -29.39 -0.35 -12.66
CA GLU A 104 -30.62 -0.93 -12.12
C GLU A 104 -31.76 0.09 -12.03
N ALA A 105 -31.45 1.33 -11.62
CA ALA A 105 -32.40 2.44 -11.60
C ALA A 105 -32.78 2.94 -13.01
N GLY A 106 -32.18 2.39 -14.07
CA GLY A 106 -32.41 2.77 -15.47
C GLY A 106 -31.88 4.16 -15.84
N VAL A 107 -31.05 4.78 -14.99
CA VAL A 107 -30.51 6.14 -15.20
C VAL A 107 -29.62 6.15 -16.44
N LEU A 108 -28.71 5.17 -16.56
CA LEU A 108 -27.77 5.07 -17.67
C LEU A 108 -28.51 5.02 -19.02
N SER A 109 -29.52 4.15 -19.13
CA SER A 109 -30.35 4.02 -20.33
C SER A 109 -31.19 5.27 -20.62
N ARG A 110 -31.79 5.91 -19.60
CA ARG A 110 -32.58 7.15 -19.78
C ARG A 110 -31.75 8.31 -20.30
N HIS A 111 -30.49 8.39 -19.89
CA HIS A 111 -29.59 9.48 -20.26
C HIS A 111 -28.64 9.14 -21.42
N GLY A 112 -28.66 7.90 -21.92
CA GLY A 112 -27.78 7.44 -23.00
C GLY A 112 -26.31 7.41 -22.58
N VAL A 113 -26.02 7.01 -21.34
CA VAL A 113 -24.67 6.95 -20.77
C VAL A 113 -24.17 5.51 -20.76
N GLU A 114 -22.97 5.27 -21.27
CA GLU A 114 -22.33 3.95 -21.29
C GLU A 114 -21.35 3.76 -20.11
N LEU A 115 -21.12 2.52 -19.67
CA LEU A 115 -19.96 2.20 -18.83
C LEU A 115 -18.72 1.94 -19.71
N LEU A 116 -17.67 2.72 -19.48
CA LEU A 116 -16.39 2.66 -20.20
C LEU A 116 -15.38 1.79 -19.45
N GLY A 117 -14.59 1.01 -20.20
CA GLY A 117 -13.71 -0.02 -19.64
C GLY A 117 -14.51 -1.24 -19.19
N THR A 118 -14.65 -1.43 -17.88
CA THR A 118 -15.38 -2.58 -17.30
C THR A 118 -16.89 -2.43 -17.48
N LYS A 119 -17.49 -3.34 -18.25
CA LYS A 119 -18.95 -3.41 -18.52
C LYS A 119 -19.73 -3.99 -17.34
N ILE A 120 -21.04 -3.75 -17.30
CA ILE A 120 -21.91 -4.19 -16.19
C ILE A 120 -21.89 -5.71 -16.02
N GLU A 121 -21.77 -6.46 -17.10
CA GLU A 121 -21.68 -7.93 -17.08
C GLU A 121 -20.42 -8.38 -16.35
N ALA A 122 -19.29 -7.73 -16.62
CA ALA A 122 -18.00 -8.01 -15.98
C ALA A 122 -18.02 -7.62 -14.49
N ILE A 123 -18.59 -6.45 -14.16
CA ILE A 123 -18.80 -6.02 -12.76
C ILE A 123 -19.63 -7.08 -12.03
N THR A 124 -20.77 -7.46 -12.60
CA THR A 124 -21.67 -8.41 -11.95
C THR A 124 -21.03 -9.79 -11.83
N ALA A 125 -20.25 -10.23 -12.83
CA ALA A 125 -19.55 -11.51 -12.78
C ALA A 125 -18.39 -11.54 -11.76
N GLY A 126 -17.74 -10.41 -11.49
CA GLY A 126 -16.72 -10.29 -10.45
C GLY A 126 -17.30 -10.23 -9.03
N GLU A 127 -18.45 -9.57 -8.87
CA GLU A 127 -19.07 -9.33 -7.54
C GLU A 127 -20.03 -10.46 -7.10
N ASP A 128 -20.74 -11.10 -8.04
CA ASP A 128 -21.63 -12.23 -7.76
C ASP A 128 -20.83 -13.54 -7.77
N ARG A 129 -20.69 -14.16 -6.58
CA ARG A 129 -19.90 -15.39 -6.42
C ARG A 129 -20.42 -16.58 -7.22
N GLN A 130 -21.73 -16.69 -7.44
CA GLN A 130 -22.29 -17.78 -8.23
C GLN A 130 -21.96 -17.57 -9.71
N ARG A 131 -22.13 -16.34 -10.23
CA ARG A 131 -21.75 -16.01 -11.61
C ARG A 131 -20.25 -16.16 -11.83
N PHE A 132 -19.44 -15.74 -10.86
CA PHE A 132 -18.00 -15.97 -10.87
C PHE A 132 -17.68 -17.46 -10.96
N ALA A 133 -18.28 -18.27 -10.10
CA ALA A 133 -18.06 -19.71 -10.07
C ALA A 133 -18.48 -20.39 -11.39
N ASP A 134 -19.61 -19.99 -11.96
CA ASP A 134 -20.10 -20.51 -13.23
C ASP A 134 -19.20 -20.09 -14.40
N LEU A 135 -18.71 -18.85 -14.39
CA LEU A 135 -17.73 -18.37 -15.37
C LEU A 135 -16.45 -19.18 -15.29
N MET A 136 -15.85 -19.34 -14.10
CA MET A 136 -14.61 -20.11 -13.92
C MET A 136 -14.78 -21.56 -14.38
N ARG A 137 -15.90 -22.21 -14.02
CA ARG A 137 -16.23 -23.57 -14.51
C ARG A 137 -16.34 -23.62 -16.02
N SER A 138 -16.94 -22.61 -16.66
CA SER A 138 -17.12 -22.57 -18.11
C SER A 138 -15.79 -22.49 -18.88
N ILE A 139 -14.76 -21.88 -18.28
CA ILE A 139 -13.41 -21.77 -18.87
C ILE A 139 -12.43 -22.81 -18.31
N GLY A 140 -12.90 -23.73 -17.47
CA GLY A 140 -12.09 -24.82 -16.90
C GLY A 140 -11.10 -24.39 -15.82
N GLU A 141 -11.29 -23.21 -15.21
CA GLU A 141 -10.44 -22.72 -14.13
C GLU A 141 -10.88 -23.28 -12.77
N PRO A 142 -9.94 -23.80 -11.94
CA PRO A 142 -10.28 -24.39 -10.66
C PRO A 142 -10.60 -23.31 -9.63
N ILE A 143 -11.75 -23.40 -8.97
CA ILE A 143 -12.13 -22.59 -7.81
C ILE A 143 -12.27 -23.48 -6.58
N PRO A 144 -12.19 -22.94 -5.35
CA PRO A 144 -12.49 -23.73 -4.17
C PRO A 144 -13.87 -24.37 -4.30
N ARG A 145 -13.96 -25.68 -4.02
CA ARG A 145 -15.27 -26.34 -3.93
C ARG A 145 -16.13 -25.57 -2.94
N SER A 146 -17.36 -25.25 -3.34
CA SER A 146 -18.23 -24.36 -2.58
C SER A 146 -19.69 -24.78 -2.68
N ARG A 147 -20.47 -24.58 -1.62
CA ARG A 147 -21.93 -24.76 -1.64
C ARG A 147 -22.59 -23.58 -0.94
N ALA A 148 -23.55 -22.96 -1.63
CA ALA A 148 -24.39 -21.95 -1.01
C ALA A 148 -25.47 -22.64 -0.17
N VAL A 149 -25.58 -22.26 1.10
CA VAL A 149 -26.46 -22.91 2.09
C VAL A 149 -27.24 -21.85 2.87
N SER A 150 -28.43 -22.23 3.32
CA SER A 150 -29.35 -21.35 4.05
C SER A 150 -29.67 -21.86 5.46
N ASP A 151 -29.02 -22.96 5.86
CA ASP A 151 -29.17 -23.59 7.16
C ASP A 151 -27.89 -24.37 7.51
N THR A 152 -27.75 -24.72 8.79
CA THR A 152 -26.56 -25.42 9.32
C THR A 152 -26.50 -26.89 8.89
N ALA A 153 -27.62 -27.53 8.57
CA ALA A 153 -27.64 -28.93 8.15
C ALA A 153 -27.05 -29.10 6.74
N ALA A 154 -27.40 -28.21 5.82
CA ALA A 154 -26.81 -28.15 4.49
C ALA A 154 -25.31 -27.81 4.53
N ALA A 155 -24.90 -26.96 5.48
CA ALA A 155 -23.47 -26.69 5.73
C ALA A 155 -22.75 -27.96 6.21
N ALA A 156 -23.31 -28.68 7.19
CA ALA A 156 -22.74 -29.92 7.71
C ALA A 156 -22.60 -30.99 6.62
N ALA A 157 -23.61 -31.16 5.76
CA ALA A 157 -23.56 -32.09 4.64
C ALA A 157 -22.42 -31.76 3.66
N PHE A 158 -22.14 -30.49 3.41
CA PHE A 158 -20.98 -30.09 2.59
C PHE A 158 -19.65 -30.40 3.29
N VAL A 159 -19.57 -30.25 4.61
CA VAL A 159 -18.37 -30.60 5.38
C VAL A 159 -18.12 -32.11 5.40
N GLU A 160 -19.16 -32.95 5.40
CA GLU A 160 -18.98 -34.41 5.26
C GLU A 160 -18.26 -34.79 3.94
N GLU A 161 -18.44 -33.99 2.88
CA GLU A 161 -17.80 -34.20 1.57
C GLU A 161 -16.39 -33.60 1.47
N THR A 162 -16.12 -32.52 2.21
CA THR A 162 -14.90 -31.70 2.05
C THR A 162 -13.91 -31.80 3.20
N GLY A 163 -14.37 -32.15 4.40
CA GLY A 163 -13.61 -32.14 5.63
C GLY A 163 -13.42 -30.75 6.23
N TYR A 164 -12.96 -30.71 7.49
CA TYR A 164 -12.55 -29.47 8.15
C TYR A 164 -11.07 -29.16 7.90
N PRO A 165 -10.65 -27.87 8.02
CA PRO A 165 -11.51 -26.71 8.21
C PRO A 165 -12.27 -26.32 6.94
N VAL A 166 -13.35 -25.54 7.09
CA VAL A 166 -14.07 -24.90 5.98
C VAL A 166 -14.18 -23.40 6.19
N ILE A 167 -14.25 -22.66 5.08
CA ILE A 167 -14.46 -21.21 5.08
C ILE A 167 -15.96 -20.96 4.91
N VAL A 168 -16.55 -20.14 5.78
CA VAL A 168 -17.95 -19.72 5.68
C VAL A 168 -17.98 -18.23 5.36
N ARG A 169 -18.59 -17.84 4.24
CA ARG A 169 -18.72 -16.44 3.83
C ARG A 169 -20.18 -16.02 3.76
N ALA A 170 -20.55 -14.93 4.45
CA ALA A 170 -21.89 -14.38 4.34
C ALA A 170 -22.10 -13.69 2.99
N ALA A 171 -23.25 -13.94 2.34
CA ALA A 171 -23.56 -13.30 1.07
C ALA A 171 -23.96 -11.82 1.26
N TYR A 172 -23.55 -10.95 0.33
CA TYR A 172 -23.87 -9.51 0.31
C TYR A 172 -23.44 -8.75 1.59
N THR A 173 -22.33 -9.13 2.20
CA THR A 173 -21.71 -8.41 3.31
C THR A 173 -20.36 -7.81 2.90
N LEU A 174 -20.03 -6.65 3.46
CA LEU A 174 -18.75 -5.97 3.24
C LEU A 174 -17.72 -6.39 4.30
N GLY A 175 -16.46 -6.48 3.91
CA GLY A 175 -15.32 -6.69 4.82
C GLY A 175 -15.34 -8.03 5.58
N GLY A 176 -16.03 -9.05 5.06
CA GLY A 176 -16.12 -10.36 5.70
C GLY A 176 -17.07 -10.43 6.91
N SER A 177 -17.94 -9.43 7.11
CA SER A 177 -18.91 -9.44 8.22
C SER A 177 -19.79 -10.68 8.19
N GLY A 178 -19.88 -11.42 9.30
CA GLY A 178 -20.62 -12.69 9.39
C GLY A 178 -19.91 -13.89 8.75
N SER A 179 -18.67 -13.72 8.29
CA SER A 179 -17.83 -14.79 7.74
C SER A 179 -16.85 -15.32 8.79
N GLY A 180 -16.28 -16.50 8.58
CA GLY A 180 -15.30 -17.09 9.47
C GLY A 180 -14.76 -18.42 8.97
N ILE A 181 -13.84 -18.99 9.73
CA ILE A 181 -13.27 -20.32 9.49
C ILE A 181 -13.83 -21.25 10.57
N ALA A 182 -14.41 -22.37 10.16
CA ALA A 182 -14.86 -23.41 11.07
C ALA A 182 -13.86 -24.56 11.06
N HIS A 183 -13.30 -24.88 12.22
CA HIS A 183 -12.45 -26.04 12.47
C HIS A 183 -13.21 -27.20 13.10
N THR A 184 -14.37 -26.90 13.72
CA THR A 184 -15.24 -27.90 14.36
C THR A 184 -16.70 -27.68 13.97
N THR A 185 -17.54 -28.67 14.27
CA THR A 185 -18.99 -28.61 14.05
C THR A 185 -19.65 -27.50 14.86
N GLU A 186 -19.23 -27.28 16.09
CA GLU A 186 -19.76 -26.21 16.93
C GLU A 186 -19.41 -24.82 16.37
N GLU A 187 -18.19 -24.67 15.82
CA GLU A 187 -17.79 -23.46 15.12
C GLU A 187 -18.58 -23.27 13.83
N LEU A 188 -18.81 -24.33 13.06
CA LEU A 188 -19.60 -24.29 11.84
C LEU A 188 -21.02 -23.78 12.12
N GLU A 189 -21.70 -24.36 13.09
CA GLU A 189 -23.06 -23.96 13.47
C GLU A 189 -23.13 -22.49 13.89
N ARG A 190 -22.17 -22.06 14.72
CA ARG A 190 -22.09 -20.67 15.19
C ARG A 190 -21.84 -19.70 14.03
N ILE A 191 -20.86 -19.99 13.17
CA ILE A 191 -20.45 -19.08 12.10
C ILE A 191 -21.52 -19.04 11.00
N VAL A 192 -22.08 -20.19 10.60
CA VAL A 192 -23.18 -20.25 9.62
C VAL A 192 -24.41 -19.53 10.15
N GLY A 193 -24.80 -19.76 11.41
CA GLY A 193 -25.93 -19.07 12.03
C GLY A 193 -25.75 -17.55 12.05
N LEU A 194 -24.55 -17.08 12.42
CA LEU A 194 -24.21 -15.67 12.37
C LEU A 194 -24.26 -15.14 10.92
N GLY A 195 -23.62 -15.83 9.98
CA GLY A 195 -23.56 -15.42 8.59
C GLY A 195 -24.93 -15.31 7.93
N ILE A 196 -25.84 -16.25 8.21
CA ILE A 196 -27.24 -16.19 7.74
C ILE A 196 -27.97 -14.99 8.37
N ALA A 197 -27.73 -14.70 9.65
CA ALA A 197 -28.35 -13.56 10.31
C ALA A 197 -27.92 -12.22 9.69
N TYR A 198 -26.62 -12.08 9.37
CA TYR A 198 -26.03 -10.89 8.76
C TYR A 198 -26.30 -10.77 7.25
N SER A 199 -26.46 -11.90 6.55
CA SER A 199 -26.74 -11.94 5.12
C SER A 199 -28.11 -11.32 4.80
N ARG A 200 -28.13 -10.38 3.84
CA ARG A 200 -29.37 -9.75 3.36
C ARG A 200 -30.33 -10.77 2.73
N ILE A 201 -29.78 -11.81 2.13
CA ILE A 201 -30.54 -12.88 1.43
C ILE A 201 -30.64 -14.17 2.25
N LYS A 202 -30.23 -14.14 3.54
CA LYS A 202 -30.26 -15.30 4.46
C LYS A 202 -29.50 -16.53 3.95
N GLN A 203 -28.35 -16.27 3.30
CA GLN A 203 -27.51 -17.30 2.71
C GLN A 203 -26.04 -17.09 3.07
N VAL A 204 -25.31 -18.18 3.24
CA VAL A 204 -23.85 -18.21 3.33
C VAL A 204 -23.28 -19.16 2.28
N LEU A 205 -22.05 -18.91 1.85
CA LEU A 205 -21.25 -19.80 1.01
C LEU A 205 -20.30 -20.58 1.92
N VAL A 206 -20.38 -21.92 1.92
CA VAL A 206 -19.42 -22.79 2.62
C VAL A 206 -18.45 -23.34 1.59
N GLU A 207 -17.16 -23.19 1.84
CA GLU A 207 -16.07 -23.46 0.90
C GLU A 207 -15.01 -24.36 1.51
N GLU A 208 -14.41 -25.21 0.66
CA GLU A 208 -13.22 -25.96 1.04
C GLU A 208 -12.11 -24.99 1.48
N SER A 209 -11.37 -25.39 2.52
CA SER A 209 -10.27 -24.57 3.01
C SER A 209 -9.04 -24.71 2.13
N VAL A 210 -8.50 -23.56 1.73
CA VAL A 210 -7.15 -23.42 1.17
C VAL A 210 -6.21 -22.75 2.17
N LEU A 211 -6.52 -22.82 3.48
CA LEU A 211 -5.69 -22.20 4.52
C LEU A 211 -4.27 -22.76 4.51
N GLY A 212 -3.29 -21.87 4.66
CA GLY A 212 -1.88 -22.21 4.62
C GLY A 212 -1.32 -22.46 3.21
N TRP A 213 -2.14 -22.39 2.16
CA TRP A 213 -1.64 -22.38 0.78
C TRP A 213 -0.92 -21.05 0.50
N LYS A 214 0.02 -21.05 -0.44
CA LYS A 214 0.66 -19.82 -0.89
C LYS A 214 -0.36 -18.95 -1.61
N GLU A 215 -0.29 -17.65 -1.43
CA GLU A 215 -1.20 -16.70 -2.07
C GLU A 215 -0.44 -15.80 -3.06
N PHE A 216 -0.90 -15.77 -4.30
CA PHE A 216 -0.31 -15.02 -5.40
C PHE A 216 -1.34 -14.10 -6.03
N GLU A 217 -0.88 -12.91 -6.44
CA GLU A 217 -1.72 -11.94 -7.14
C GLU A 217 -1.10 -11.60 -8.50
N TYR A 218 -1.94 -11.45 -9.51
CA TYR A 218 -1.55 -11.00 -10.84
C TYR A 218 -2.34 -9.75 -11.21
N GLU A 219 -1.63 -8.66 -11.49
CA GLU A 219 -2.20 -7.50 -12.17
C GLU A 219 -2.13 -7.74 -13.67
N VAL A 220 -3.29 -7.78 -14.32
CA VAL A 220 -3.44 -8.01 -15.75
C VAL A 220 -4.10 -6.82 -16.41
N MET A 221 -3.79 -6.61 -17.69
CA MET A 221 -4.39 -5.57 -18.51
C MET A 221 -4.79 -6.13 -19.87
N ARG A 222 -5.95 -5.70 -20.36
CA ARG A 222 -6.50 -6.11 -21.66
C ARG A 222 -7.11 -4.93 -22.40
N ASP A 223 -6.91 -4.86 -23.72
CA ASP A 223 -7.57 -3.88 -24.59
C ASP A 223 -8.67 -4.49 -25.48
N ALA A 224 -9.36 -3.65 -26.24
CA ALA A 224 -10.44 -4.05 -27.15
C ALA A 224 -9.97 -4.88 -28.35
N ALA A 225 -8.67 -4.92 -28.66
CA ALA A 225 -8.08 -5.76 -29.70
C ALA A 225 -7.60 -7.12 -29.18
N ASP A 226 -7.91 -7.43 -27.92
CA ASP A 226 -7.50 -8.65 -27.21
C ASP A 226 -5.98 -8.76 -26.96
N ASN A 227 -5.23 -7.66 -27.08
CA ASN A 227 -3.91 -7.61 -26.49
C ASN A 227 -4.08 -7.74 -24.97
N CYS A 228 -3.35 -8.66 -24.36
CA CYS A 228 -3.54 -9.02 -22.96
C CYS A 228 -2.19 -9.36 -22.33
N ILE A 229 -1.84 -8.68 -21.25
CA ILE A 229 -0.51 -8.72 -20.62
C ILE A 229 -0.63 -8.83 -19.09
N THR A 230 0.36 -9.44 -18.44
CA THR A 230 0.56 -9.36 -16.99
C THR A 230 1.53 -8.23 -16.64
N ILE A 231 1.07 -7.24 -15.87
CA ILE A 231 1.88 -6.09 -15.46
C ILE A 231 2.78 -6.43 -14.28
N CYS A 232 2.27 -7.17 -13.30
CA CYS A 232 3.01 -7.53 -12.10
C CYS A 232 2.46 -8.82 -11.51
N ASN A 233 3.35 -9.67 -11.02
CA ASN A 233 3.01 -10.78 -10.15
C ASN A 233 3.53 -10.50 -8.73
N MET A 234 2.73 -10.85 -7.73
CA MET A 234 3.03 -10.60 -6.33
C MET A 234 2.89 -11.91 -5.54
N GLU A 235 3.75 -12.10 -4.56
CA GLU A 235 3.74 -13.24 -3.64
C GLU A 235 3.52 -12.75 -2.21
N ASN A 236 2.52 -13.31 -1.56
CA ASN A 236 2.23 -13.02 -0.16
C ASN A 236 3.12 -13.91 0.72
N LEU A 237 3.82 -13.31 1.68
CA LEU A 237 4.61 -14.04 2.67
C LEU A 237 3.69 -14.70 3.69
N ASP A 238 2.64 -13.98 4.07
CA ASP A 238 1.55 -14.51 4.87
C ASP A 238 0.64 -15.37 3.99
N PRO A 239 0.35 -16.62 4.37
CA PRO A 239 -0.37 -17.55 3.52
C PRO A 239 -1.89 -17.28 3.53
N MET A 240 -2.60 -17.98 2.62
CA MET A 240 -4.06 -17.99 2.56
C MET A 240 -4.69 -18.14 3.95
N GLY A 241 -5.63 -17.23 4.25
CA GLY A 241 -6.23 -17.07 5.58
C GLY A 241 -5.97 -15.70 6.20
N ILE A 242 -4.99 -14.98 5.67
CA ILE A 242 -4.70 -13.58 5.98
C ILE A 242 -4.95 -12.79 4.69
N HIS A 243 -5.77 -11.75 4.75
CA HIS A 243 -6.13 -10.96 3.58
C HIS A 243 -4.88 -10.32 2.97
N THR A 244 -4.75 -10.24 1.65
CA THR A 244 -3.59 -9.60 0.95
C THR A 244 -3.27 -8.18 1.46
N GLY A 245 -4.32 -7.45 1.86
CA GLY A 245 -4.24 -6.16 2.56
C GLY A 245 -3.55 -6.19 3.93
N GLU A 246 -3.71 -7.27 4.67
CA GLU A 246 -3.06 -7.55 5.96
C GLU A 246 -1.74 -8.32 5.82
N SER A 247 -1.43 -8.82 4.63
CA SER A 247 -0.22 -9.62 4.38
C SER A 247 0.99 -8.75 4.08
N ILE A 248 2.17 -9.25 4.47
CA ILE A 248 3.42 -8.82 3.85
C ILE A 248 3.49 -9.39 2.43
N VAL A 249 3.80 -8.55 1.45
CA VAL A 249 3.78 -8.91 0.02
C VAL A 249 5.08 -8.52 -0.65
N VAL A 250 5.57 -9.34 -1.58
CA VAL A 250 6.73 -9.02 -2.42
C VAL A 250 6.41 -9.06 -3.90
N ALA A 251 7.12 -8.23 -4.67
CA ALA A 251 7.12 -8.27 -6.13
C ALA A 251 8.57 -8.27 -6.66
N PRO A 252 8.89 -9.09 -7.68
CA PRO A 252 8.04 -10.12 -8.29
C PRO A 252 7.86 -11.34 -7.36
N ALA A 253 7.08 -12.34 -7.78
CA ALA A 253 7.04 -13.63 -7.07
C ALA A 253 8.43 -14.28 -7.02
N GLN A 254 8.75 -14.94 -5.91
CA GLN A 254 10.08 -15.48 -5.58
C GLN A 254 10.15 -17.00 -5.61
N THR A 255 9.05 -17.70 -5.29
CA THR A 255 9.06 -19.16 -5.05
C THR A 255 8.30 -19.99 -6.07
N LEU A 256 7.88 -19.38 -7.19
CA LEU A 256 7.30 -20.10 -8.33
C LEU A 256 8.39 -20.59 -9.27
N SER A 257 8.25 -21.82 -9.78
CA SER A 257 8.98 -22.22 -10.97
C SER A 257 8.45 -21.45 -12.18
N ASP A 258 9.23 -21.36 -13.27
CA ASP A 258 8.72 -20.74 -14.51
C ASP A 258 7.47 -21.48 -15.03
N ALA A 259 7.43 -22.81 -14.91
CA ALA A 259 6.24 -23.58 -15.31
C ALA A 259 4.99 -23.19 -14.51
N ASP A 260 5.11 -23.04 -13.18
CA ASP A 260 3.99 -22.62 -12.32
C ASP A 260 3.62 -21.15 -12.58
N HIS A 261 4.61 -20.29 -12.81
CA HIS A 261 4.39 -18.90 -13.19
C HIS A 261 3.61 -18.81 -14.52
N GLN A 262 4.03 -19.51 -15.57
CA GLN A 262 3.33 -19.52 -16.85
C GLN A 262 1.93 -20.13 -16.74
N MET A 263 1.73 -21.13 -15.87
CA MET A 263 0.41 -21.69 -15.59
C MET A 263 -0.54 -20.63 -15.00
N LEU A 264 -0.11 -19.92 -13.95
CA LEU A 264 -0.92 -18.87 -13.32
C LEU A 264 -1.11 -17.66 -14.23
N ARG A 265 -0.07 -17.26 -14.97
CA ARG A 265 -0.15 -16.22 -16.01
C ARG A 265 -1.18 -16.58 -17.07
N ALA A 266 -1.14 -17.80 -17.61
CA ALA A 266 -2.10 -18.24 -18.61
C ALA A 266 -3.54 -18.26 -18.06
N ALA A 267 -3.73 -18.70 -16.81
CA ALA A 267 -5.03 -18.64 -16.13
C ALA A 267 -5.52 -17.19 -15.99
N ALA A 268 -4.67 -16.28 -15.50
CA ALA A 268 -4.99 -14.86 -15.34
C ALA A 268 -5.45 -14.23 -16.67
N LEU A 269 -4.73 -14.50 -17.76
CA LEU A 269 -5.05 -14.02 -19.11
C LEU A 269 -6.32 -14.67 -19.71
N ARG A 270 -6.68 -15.90 -19.32
CA ARG A 270 -7.97 -16.51 -19.71
C ARG A 270 -9.13 -15.89 -18.96
N ILE A 271 -8.96 -15.67 -17.66
CA ILE A 271 -9.97 -15.12 -16.76
C ILE A 271 -10.38 -13.70 -17.18
N ILE A 272 -9.42 -12.79 -17.39
CA ILE A 272 -9.72 -11.41 -17.81
C ILE A 272 -10.43 -11.35 -19.17
N ARG A 273 -10.06 -12.26 -20.11
CA ARG A 273 -10.75 -12.41 -21.40
C ARG A 273 -12.19 -12.88 -21.23
N ALA A 274 -12.40 -13.89 -20.39
CA ALA A 274 -13.72 -14.46 -20.13
C ALA A 274 -14.66 -13.45 -19.47
N LEU A 275 -14.13 -12.57 -18.60
CA LEU A 275 -14.87 -11.47 -18.01
C LEU A 275 -15.17 -10.35 -19.02
N GLY A 276 -14.45 -10.26 -20.14
CA GLY A 276 -14.61 -9.19 -21.11
C GLY A 276 -14.16 -7.82 -20.59
N VAL A 277 -13.19 -7.80 -19.67
CA VAL A 277 -12.66 -6.54 -19.13
C VAL A 277 -11.80 -5.86 -20.20
N GLU A 278 -11.99 -4.54 -20.34
CA GLU A 278 -11.13 -3.62 -21.09
C GLU A 278 -10.54 -2.63 -20.09
N GLY A 279 -9.24 -2.76 -19.81
CA GLY A 279 -8.56 -2.04 -18.74
C GLY A 279 -7.75 -2.99 -17.85
N GLY A 280 -7.52 -2.58 -16.60
CA GLY A 280 -6.78 -3.33 -15.59
C GLY A 280 -7.67 -4.17 -14.67
N CYS A 281 -7.13 -5.29 -14.19
CA CYS A 281 -7.81 -6.21 -13.29
C CYS A 281 -6.80 -6.96 -12.40
N ASN A 282 -7.16 -7.18 -11.14
CA ASN A 282 -6.39 -8.00 -10.19
C ASN A 282 -7.00 -9.40 -10.07
N ILE A 283 -6.17 -10.44 -10.12
CA ILE A 283 -6.59 -11.85 -9.99
C ILE A 283 -5.77 -12.52 -8.91
N GLN A 284 -6.45 -13.22 -7.99
CA GLN A 284 -5.81 -13.89 -6.84
C GLN A 284 -5.87 -15.41 -6.97
N PHE A 285 -4.76 -16.06 -6.63
CA PHE A 285 -4.59 -17.50 -6.67
C PHE A 285 -4.08 -18.04 -5.35
N ALA A 286 -4.65 -19.16 -4.89
CA ALA A 286 -4.03 -20.00 -3.87
C ALA A 286 -3.28 -21.15 -4.56
N VAL A 287 -2.05 -21.44 -4.15
CA VAL A 287 -1.23 -22.54 -4.69
C VAL A 287 -0.78 -23.45 -3.55
N HIS A 288 -1.08 -24.75 -3.68
CA HIS A 288 -0.70 -25.74 -2.70
C HIS A 288 0.82 -25.97 -2.73
N PRO A 289 1.55 -25.76 -1.62
CA PRO A 289 3.01 -25.74 -1.62
C PRO A 289 3.65 -27.09 -1.94
N GLY A 290 2.94 -28.21 -1.74
CA GLY A 290 3.47 -29.55 -1.97
C GLY A 290 3.11 -30.17 -3.33
N THR A 291 2.07 -29.68 -4.01
CA THR A 291 1.54 -30.31 -5.24
C THR A 291 1.53 -29.35 -6.43
N GLY A 292 1.64 -28.04 -6.22
CA GLY A 292 1.50 -27.03 -7.28
C GLY A 292 0.06 -26.83 -7.77
N GLU A 293 -0.91 -27.56 -7.20
CA GLU A 293 -2.32 -27.36 -7.51
C GLU A 293 -2.76 -25.95 -7.11
N TYR A 294 -3.53 -25.27 -7.97
CA TYR A 294 -4.02 -23.92 -7.69
C TYR A 294 -5.54 -23.82 -7.65
N ARG A 295 -6.01 -22.73 -7.05
CA ARG A 295 -7.40 -22.29 -6.99
C ARG A 295 -7.46 -20.80 -7.28
N VAL A 296 -8.38 -20.38 -8.15
CA VAL A 296 -8.73 -18.98 -8.34
C VAL A 296 -9.62 -18.55 -7.16
N ILE A 297 -9.19 -17.52 -6.44
CA ILE A 297 -9.84 -17.08 -5.20
C ILE A 297 -10.84 -15.97 -5.48
N GLU A 298 -10.38 -14.91 -6.15
CA GLU A 298 -11.22 -13.79 -6.53
C GLU A 298 -10.62 -13.02 -7.70
N VAL A 299 -11.46 -12.19 -8.31
CA VAL A 299 -11.09 -11.29 -9.39
C VAL A 299 -11.71 -9.93 -9.13
N ASN A 300 -10.89 -8.89 -9.15
CA ASN A 300 -11.33 -7.51 -8.98
C ASN A 300 -11.25 -6.80 -10.35
N PRO A 301 -12.38 -6.62 -11.07
CA PRO A 301 -12.40 -6.08 -12.44
C PRO A 301 -12.28 -4.54 -12.47
N ARG A 302 -11.34 -4.01 -11.69
CA ARG A 302 -11.09 -2.58 -11.48
C ARG A 302 -9.65 -2.37 -11.03
N VAL A 303 -9.23 -1.11 -10.95
CA VAL A 303 -8.04 -0.76 -10.16
C VAL A 303 -8.27 -1.08 -8.69
N SER A 304 -7.18 -1.39 -8.00
CA SER A 304 -7.13 -1.86 -6.62
C SER A 304 -5.91 -1.27 -5.90
N ARG A 305 -5.84 -1.47 -4.58
CA ARG A 305 -4.61 -1.22 -3.81
C ARG A 305 -3.42 -1.99 -4.38
N SER A 306 -3.61 -3.24 -4.78
CA SER A 306 -2.59 -4.06 -5.45
C SER A 306 -2.17 -3.47 -6.80
N SER A 307 -3.06 -2.83 -7.55
CA SER A 307 -2.72 -2.15 -8.80
C SER A 307 -1.92 -0.87 -8.58
N ALA A 308 -2.19 -0.14 -7.48
CA ALA A 308 -1.38 1.02 -7.09
C ALA A 308 0.02 0.56 -6.68
N LEU A 309 0.11 -0.46 -5.81
CA LEU A 309 1.36 -1.12 -5.44
C LEU A 309 2.15 -1.59 -6.67
N ALA A 310 1.51 -2.32 -7.59
CA ALA A 310 2.13 -2.78 -8.83
C ALA A 310 2.61 -1.63 -9.73
N SER A 311 1.83 -0.54 -9.82
CA SER A 311 2.25 0.65 -10.57
C SER A 311 3.53 1.27 -9.98
N LYS A 312 3.62 1.35 -8.64
CA LYS A 312 4.82 1.85 -7.98
C LYS A 312 5.98 0.87 -8.05
N ALA A 313 5.71 -0.43 -7.99
CA ALA A 313 6.73 -1.47 -8.06
C ALA A 313 7.38 -1.53 -9.44
N THR A 314 6.58 -1.44 -10.50
CA THR A 314 7.03 -1.64 -11.88
C THR A 314 7.34 -0.35 -12.63
N GLY A 315 6.88 0.80 -12.13
CA GLY A 315 6.84 2.06 -12.87
C GLY A 315 5.75 2.12 -13.95
N TYR A 316 5.02 1.04 -14.21
CA TYR A 316 3.97 0.98 -15.23
C TYR A 316 2.67 1.64 -14.71
N PRO A 317 2.18 2.75 -15.29
CA PRO A 317 1.06 3.48 -14.71
C PRO A 317 -0.29 2.88 -15.12
N ILE A 318 -0.74 1.88 -14.36
CA ILE A 318 -1.92 1.05 -14.67
C ILE A 318 -3.18 1.91 -14.87
N ALA A 319 -3.49 2.84 -13.96
CA ALA A 319 -4.71 3.64 -14.03
C ALA A 319 -4.73 4.57 -15.25
N ARG A 320 -3.58 5.18 -15.59
CA ARG A 320 -3.39 6.01 -16.79
C ARG A 320 -3.67 5.24 -18.07
N ILE A 321 -3.09 4.06 -18.20
CA ILE A 321 -3.23 3.23 -19.40
C ILE A 321 -4.64 2.64 -19.48
N ALA A 322 -5.22 2.18 -18.37
CA ALA A 322 -6.60 1.71 -18.31
C ALA A 322 -7.62 2.79 -18.70
N ALA A 323 -7.40 4.06 -18.32
CA ALA A 323 -8.26 5.18 -18.74
C ALA A 323 -8.22 5.43 -20.26
N LYS A 324 -7.05 5.27 -20.89
CA LYS A 324 -6.91 5.38 -22.35
C LYS A 324 -7.55 4.20 -23.09
N ILE A 325 -7.40 2.98 -22.54
CA ILE A 325 -8.09 1.78 -23.06
C ILE A 325 -9.61 1.96 -22.99
N ALA A 326 -10.14 2.52 -21.90
CA ALA A 326 -11.57 2.73 -21.71
C ALA A 326 -12.21 3.63 -22.78
N ILE A 327 -11.42 4.45 -23.48
CA ILE A 327 -11.87 5.29 -24.61
C ILE A 327 -11.40 4.76 -25.99
N GLY A 328 -10.99 3.50 -26.07
CA GLY A 328 -10.74 2.77 -27.31
C GLY A 328 -9.29 2.73 -27.79
N LEU A 329 -8.33 3.33 -27.08
CA LEU A 329 -6.91 3.14 -27.44
C LEU A 329 -6.49 1.69 -27.14
N ARG A 330 -5.55 1.19 -27.93
CA ARG A 330 -4.96 -0.14 -27.77
C ARG A 330 -3.58 -0.05 -27.10
N LEU A 331 -3.15 -1.12 -26.45
CA LEU A 331 -1.85 -1.20 -25.76
C LEU A 331 -0.67 -0.91 -26.70
N ASP A 332 -0.78 -1.34 -27.97
CA ASP A 332 0.21 -1.11 -29.03
C ASP A 332 0.20 0.33 -29.59
N GLU A 333 -0.60 1.23 -29.02
CA GLU A 333 -0.74 2.62 -29.45
C GLU A 333 -0.40 3.62 -28.35
N ILE A 334 -0.40 3.16 -27.10
CA ILE A 334 -0.14 4.01 -25.93
C ILE A 334 1.36 4.02 -25.69
N PRO A 335 2.03 5.19 -25.74
CA PRO A 335 3.45 5.28 -25.40
C PRO A 335 3.70 4.89 -23.94
N ASN A 336 4.80 4.18 -23.68
CA ASN A 336 5.27 3.93 -22.33
C ASN A 336 5.93 5.21 -21.77
N PRO A 337 5.34 5.86 -20.74
CA PRO A 337 5.89 7.10 -20.21
C PRO A 337 7.21 6.91 -19.46
N VAL A 338 7.58 5.66 -19.12
CA VAL A 338 8.81 5.36 -18.38
C VAL A 338 10.05 5.44 -19.26
N THR A 339 9.99 4.82 -20.44
CA THR A 339 11.12 4.76 -21.38
C THR A 339 11.06 5.84 -22.45
N GLY A 340 9.87 6.38 -22.75
CA GLY A 340 9.63 7.32 -23.86
C GLY A 340 9.88 6.74 -25.26
N LYS A 341 10.36 5.50 -25.35
CA LYS A 341 10.88 4.84 -26.56
C LYS A 341 10.12 3.56 -26.89
N THR A 342 9.36 3.01 -25.94
CA THR A 342 8.55 1.80 -26.11
C THR A 342 7.06 2.11 -25.98
N LEU A 343 6.22 1.12 -26.27
CA LEU A 343 4.76 1.18 -26.13
C LEU A 343 4.33 0.48 -24.84
N ALA A 344 3.08 0.64 -24.43
CA ALA A 344 2.49 0.01 -23.25
C ALA A 344 2.28 -1.51 -23.42
N SER A 345 2.33 -2.04 -24.64
CA SER A 345 2.15 -3.47 -24.93
C SER A 345 3.38 -4.33 -24.59
N PHE A 346 3.74 -4.42 -23.30
CA PHE A 346 4.82 -5.29 -22.81
C PHE A 346 4.57 -5.69 -21.35
N GLU A 347 5.27 -6.72 -20.89
CA GLU A 347 5.25 -7.15 -19.48
C GLU A 347 6.50 -6.62 -18.77
N PRO A 348 6.37 -5.79 -17.71
CA PRO A 348 7.50 -5.25 -16.99
C PRO A 348 8.44 -6.31 -16.43
N THR A 349 9.74 -6.00 -16.43
CA THR A 349 10.78 -6.81 -15.79
C THR A 349 11.46 -5.98 -14.70
N LEU A 350 11.58 -6.57 -13.51
CA LEU A 350 12.15 -5.90 -12.34
C LEU A 350 13.50 -6.55 -12.03
N ASP A 351 14.55 -5.74 -11.92
CA ASP A 351 15.89 -6.18 -11.51
C ASP A 351 16.16 -5.90 -10.01
N TYR A 352 15.07 -5.70 -9.25
CA TYR A 352 15.03 -5.45 -7.82
C TYR A 352 13.84 -6.20 -7.19
N VAL A 353 13.80 -6.21 -5.86
CA VAL A 353 12.69 -6.73 -5.06
C VAL A 353 11.98 -5.56 -4.41
N VAL A 354 10.65 -5.61 -4.45
CA VAL A 354 9.75 -4.71 -3.74
C VAL A 354 9.14 -5.45 -2.57
N THR A 355 9.00 -4.78 -1.43
CA THR A 355 8.33 -5.32 -0.24
C THR A 355 7.29 -4.33 0.25
N LYS A 356 6.05 -4.79 0.38
CA LYS A 356 4.97 -4.08 1.05
C LYS A 356 4.75 -4.66 2.44
N ILE A 357 4.56 -3.80 3.44
CA ILE A 357 4.10 -4.21 4.77
C ILE A 357 2.90 -3.33 5.17
N PRO A 358 1.79 -3.91 5.66
CA PRO A 358 0.66 -3.14 6.16
C PRO A 358 1.01 -2.36 7.44
N ARG A 359 0.28 -1.28 7.69
CA ARG A 359 0.36 -0.47 8.91
C ARG A 359 -0.92 -0.61 9.73
N TRP A 360 -0.79 -1.10 10.96
CA TRP A 360 -1.89 -1.27 11.92
C TRP A 360 -1.81 -0.28 13.07
N LEU A 361 -2.95 0.18 13.60
CA LEU A 361 -3.00 1.16 14.70
C LEU A 361 -3.54 0.58 16.01
N PHE A 362 -3.07 -0.60 16.40
CA PHE A 362 -3.51 -1.23 17.64
C PHE A 362 -3.06 -0.45 18.89
N ASP A 363 -2.07 0.44 18.77
CA ASP A 363 -1.68 1.40 19.81
C ASP A 363 -2.81 2.38 20.17
N LYS A 364 -3.69 2.71 19.22
CA LYS A 364 -4.86 3.57 19.45
C LYS A 364 -6.11 2.81 19.90
N PHE A 365 -6.13 1.48 19.74
CA PHE A 365 -7.29 0.63 20.00
C PHE A 365 -6.93 -0.55 20.91
N SER A 366 -6.59 -0.25 22.16
CA SER A 366 -6.08 -1.24 23.12
C SER A 366 -7.06 -2.38 23.47
N THR A 367 -8.35 -2.22 23.18
CA THR A 367 -9.40 -3.21 23.46
C THR A 367 -9.83 -4.02 22.24
N VAL A 368 -9.27 -3.74 21.05
CA VAL A 368 -9.62 -4.43 19.81
C VAL A 368 -8.76 -5.69 19.66
N ASP A 369 -9.35 -6.75 19.12
CA ASP A 369 -8.63 -7.97 18.78
C ASP A 369 -7.57 -7.68 17.71
N ARG A 370 -6.29 -7.91 18.05
CA ARG A 370 -5.12 -7.67 17.21
C ARG A 370 -4.87 -8.76 16.17
N ARG A 371 -5.56 -9.91 16.27
CA ARG A 371 -5.38 -11.01 15.32
C ARG A 371 -5.71 -10.55 13.90
N ILE A 372 -4.81 -10.80 12.98
CA ILE A 372 -5.02 -10.54 11.54
C ILE A 372 -5.55 -11.80 10.87
N GLY A 373 -6.31 -11.62 9.79
CA GLY A 373 -6.98 -12.72 9.11
C GLY A 373 -7.62 -12.23 7.81
N THR A 374 -8.72 -12.84 7.39
CA THR A 374 -9.39 -12.53 6.12
C THR A 374 -10.10 -11.16 6.07
N SER A 375 -10.24 -10.47 7.19
CA SER A 375 -10.85 -9.14 7.28
C SER A 375 -9.77 -8.09 7.58
N MET A 376 -9.72 -7.04 6.75
CA MET A 376 -8.72 -5.98 6.90
C MET A 376 -8.93 -5.14 8.16
N LYS A 377 -7.81 -4.81 8.82
CA LYS A 377 -7.69 -3.95 10.00
C LYS A 377 -6.56 -2.92 9.86
N SER A 378 -5.66 -3.11 8.91
CA SER A 378 -4.63 -2.15 8.52
C SER A 378 -5.27 -0.86 8.00
N THR A 379 -4.64 0.27 8.32
CA THR A 379 -5.13 1.61 7.95
C THR A 379 -4.35 2.23 6.79
N GLY A 380 -3.29 1.57 6.35
CA GLY A 380 -2.41 2.00 5.27
C GLY A 380 -1.28 0.99 5.11
N GLU A 381 -0.29 1.32 4.30
CA GLU A 381 0.83 0.44 3.99
C GLU A 381 2.11 1.22 3.66
N VAL A 382 3.23 0.53 3.76
CA VAL A 382 4.53 1.01 3.27
C VAL A 382 4.98 0.13 2.13
N MET A 383 5.78 0.70 1.24
CA MET A 383 6.54 -0.04 0.24
C MET A 383 8.02 0.32 0.37
N ALA A 384 8.89 -0.63 0.06
CA ALA A 384 10.31 -0.38 -0.12
C ALA A 384 10.85 -1.17 -1.30
N ILE A 385 11.97 -0.69 -1.84
CA ILE A 385 12.67 -1.29 -2.97
C ILE A 385 14.12 -1.56 -2.57
N GLY A 386 14.62 -2.76 -2.89
CA GLY A 386 16.03 -3.13 -2.68
C GLY A 386 16.51 -4.13 -3.72
N ARG A 387 17.81 -4.25 -3.92
CA ARG A 387 18.41 -5.20 -4.89
C ARG A 387 18.33 -6.65 -4.43
N THR A 388 18.00 -6.85 -3.16
CA THR A 388 17.77 -8.15 -2.55
C THR A 388 16.52 -8.11 -1.70
N PHE A 389 15.93 -9.27 -1.45
CA PHE A 389 14.82 -9.39 -0.51
C PHE A 389 15.18 -8.79 0.86
N GLU A 390 16.34 -9.15 1.41
CA GLU A 390 16.80 -8.68 2.72
C GLU A 390 16.85 -7.15 2.80
N GLU A 391 17.41 -6.50 1.78
CA GLU A 391 17.51 -5.05 1.70
C GLU A 391 16.13 -4.39 1.63
N SER A 392 15.28 -4.85 0.72
CA SER A 392 13.91 -4.35 0.55
C SER A 392 13.10 -4.55 1.84
N PHE A 393 13.24 -5.71 2.47
CA PHE A 393 12.52 -6.09 3.67
C PHE A 393 12.87 -5.22 4.87
N LEU A 394 14.16 -5.02 5.16
CA LEU A 394 14.58 -4.14 6.26
C LEU A 394 14.27 -2.66 5.99
N LYS A 395 14.26 -2.22 4.72
CA LYS A 395 13.77 -0.89 4.34
C LYS A 395 12.27 -0.74 4.61
N ALA A 396 11.47 -1.75 4.32
CA ALA A 396 10.04 -1.74 4.58
C ALA A 396 9.76 -1.69 6.09
N ILE A 397 10.45 -2.50 6.91
CA ILE A 397 10.24 -2.48 8.37
C ILE A 397 10.49 -1.09 8.95
N ARG A 398 11.64 -0.48 8.63
CA ARG A 398 11.99 0.84 9.17
C ARG A 398 11.18 2.00 8.58
N SER A 399 10.33 1.71 7.59
CA SER A 399 9.36 2.64 7.02
C SER A 399 8.02 2.64 7.76
N LEU A 400 7.76 1.65 8.62
CA LEU A 400 6.44 1.43 9.23
C LEU A 400 6.03 2.48 10.26
N GLU A 401 6.95 3.32 10.73
CA GLU A 401 6.66 4.34 11.77
C GLU A 401 6.07 3.71 13.05
N ILE A 402 6.71 2.63 13.53
CA ILE A 402 6.33 1.86 14.74
C ILE A 402 7.44 1.84 15.80
N ASP A 403 8.33 2.84 15.78
CA ASP A 403 9.49 2.94 16.68
C ASP A 403 10.43 1.73 16.63
N ARG A 404 10.57 1.14 15.43
CA ARG A 404 11.49 0.05 15.11
C ARG A 404 12.17 0.31 13.79
N VAL A 405 13.45 -0.01 13.71
CA VAL A 405 14.29 0.19 12.52
C VAL A 405 14.87 -1.11 11.97
N GLY A 406 14.58 -2.25 12.63
CA GLY A 406 14.99 -3.57 12.20
C GLY A 406 14.15 -4.68 12.84
N LEU A 407 14.79 -5.80 13.19
CA LEU A 407 14.12 -6.97 13.76
C LEU A 407 14.19 -7.00 15.29
N GLU A 408 14.23 -5.86 15.97
CA GLU A 408 14.55 -5.76 17.41
C GLU A 408 13.79 -6.81 18.25
N PRO A 409 14.47 -7.52 19.18
CA PRO A 409 13.86 -8.62 19.92
C PRO A 409 12.80 -8.11 20.90
N ASN A 410 11.84 -8.99 21.21
CA ASN A 410 10.82 -8.78 22.24
C ASN A 410 10.97 -9.87 23.32
N PRO A 411 10.64 -9.56 24.59
CA PRO A 411 10.61 -10.57 25.64
C PRO A 411 9.40 -11.48 25.42
N TRP A 412 9.60 -12.65 24.83
CA TRP A 412 8.56 -13.67 24.66
C TRP A 412 8.75 -14.83 25.65
N SER A 413 7.68 -15.26 26.31
CA SER A 413 7.63 -16.61 26.85
C SER A 413 7.55 -17.63 25.70
N ASP A 414 7.91 -18.89 25.94
CA ASP A 414 7.81 -19.93 24.90
C ASP A 414 6.36 -20.11 24.44
N ASP A 415 5.40 -20.04 25.36
CA ASP A 415 3.96 -20.16 25.05
C ASP A 415 3.46 -18.98 24.22
N ASP A 416 3.84 -17.74 24.59
CA ASP A 416 3.43 -16.55 23.83
C ASP A 416 4.06 -16.52 22.44
N LEU A 417 5.31 -16.97 22.30
CA LEU A 417 5.99 -17.08 21.01
C LEU A 417 5.27 -18.08 20.09
N ILE A 418 4.99 -19.28 20.58
CA ILE A 418 4.30 -20.31 19.80
C ILE A 418 2.86 -19.88 19.46
N ARG A 419 2.18 -19.17 20.38
CA ARG A 419 0.86 -18.60 20.11
C ARG A 419 0.93 -17.57 18.98
N GLU A 420 1.85 -16.61 19.04
CA GLU A 420 2.00 -15.56 18.02
C GLU A 420 2.34 -16.13 16.63
N LEU A 421 3.15 -17.19 16.55
CA LEU A 421 3.45 -17.85 15.27
C LEU A 421 2.21 -18.47 14.62
N ARG A 422 1.31 -19.04 15.43
CA ARG A 422 0.07 -19.73 14.98
C ARG A 422 -1.09 -18.78 14.76
N GLU A 423 -1.25 -17.81 15.65
CA GLU A 423 -2.34 -16.83 15.67
C GLU A 423 -1.73 -15.46 15.34
N PRO A 424 -1.65 -15.10 14.05
CA PRO A 424 -0.88 -13.95 13.60
C PRO A 424 -1.47 -12.64 14.12
N THR A 425 -0.62 -11.74 14.62
CA THR A 425 -0.94 -10.33 14.84
C THR A 425 0.06 -9.43 14.09
N ASP A 426 0.01 -8.13 14.31
CA ASP A 426 1.03 -7.18 13.84
C ASP A 426 2.46 -7.49 14.36
N ALA A 427 2.59 -8.32 15.40
CA ALA A 427 3.86 -8.71 15.98
C ALA A 427 4.48 -9.99 15.36
N ARG A 428 3.76 -10.70 14.48
CA ARG A 428 4.15 -12.04 13.99
C ARG A 428 5.54 -12.09 13.37
N LEU A 429 5.90 -11.07 12.59
CA LEU A 429 7.23 -10.97 12.00
C LEU A 429 8.34 -11.00 13.06
N PHE A 430 8.18 -10.21 14.12
CA PHE A 430 9.17 -10.15 15.20
C PHE A 430 9.22 -11.46 16.00
N ALA A 431 8.09 -12.17 16.11
CA ALA A 431 8.05 -13.52 16.65
C ALA A 431 8.79 -14.53 15.76
N ILE A 432 8.67 -14.45 14.43
CA ILE A 432 9.45 -15.30 13.50
C ILE A 432 10.95 -15.04 13.68
N ALA A 433 11.38 -13.77 13.72
CA ALA A 433 12.77 -13.43 13.95
C ALA A 433 13.28 -13.93 15.32
N GLU A 434 12.46 -13.85 16.37
CA GLU A 434 12.78 -14.41 17.68
C GLU A 434 12.88 -15.94 17.66
N ALA A 435 11.96 -16.64 16.99
CA ALA A 435 12.03 -18.09 16.84
C ALA A 435 13.32 -18.53 16.17
N VAL A 436 13.75 -17.80 15.14
CA VAL A 436 15.03 -18.01 14.48
C VAL A 436 16.22 -17.72 15.41
N ARG A 437 16.16 -16.67 16.25
CA ARG A 437 17.19 -16.37 17.28
C ARG A 437 17.30 -17.47 18.34
N ARG A 438 16.21 -18.17 18.64
CA ARG A 438 16.16 -19.34 19.54
C ARG A 438 16.51 -20.66 18.83
N ASP A 439 17.09 -20.57 17.64
CA ASP A 439 17.51 -21.72 16.83
C ASP A 439 16.39 -22.72 16.51
N LEU A 440 15.12 -22.28 16.45
CA LEU A 440 14.05 -23.16 15.97
C LEU A 440 14.32 -23.57 14.51
N PRO A 441 14.11 -24.86 14.16
CA PRO A 441 14.24 -25.33 12.78
C PRO A 441 13.27 -24.60 11.84
N THR A 442 13.69 -24.37 10.60
CA THR A 442 12.90 -23.66 9.61
C THR A 442 11.59 -24.40 9.30
N GLU A 443 11.63 -25.72 9.25
CA GLU A 443 10.47 -26.60 9.04
C GLU A 443 9.49 -26.46 10.20
N LYS A 444 9.99 -26.24 11.42
CA LYS A 444 9.13 -26.02 12.60
C LYS A 444 8.41 -24.69 12.48
N ILE A 445 9.13 -23.62 12.14
CA ILE A 445 8.54 -22.28 11.95
C ILE A 445 7.53 -22.31 10.80
N ALA A 446 7.88 -22.91 9.66
CA ALA A 446 6.98 -23.08 8.51
C ALA A 446 5.72 -23.87 8.89
N SER A 447 5.83 -24.95 9.68
CA SER A 447 4.65 -25.70 10.14
C SER A 447 3.70 -24.91 11.05
N LEU A 448 4.21 -23.90 11.75
CA LEU A 448 3.42 -23.07 12.67
C LEU A 448 2.82 -21.86 11.94
N THR A 449 3.51 -21.37 10.92
CA THR A 449 3.18 -20.10 10.26
C THR A 449 2.58 -20.26 8.86
N ALA A 450 2.86 -21.40 8.22
CA ALA A 450 2.73 -21.64 6.78
C ALA A 450 3.47 -20.62 5.89
N TRP A 451 4.44 -19.88 6.45
CA TRP A 451 5.40 -19.12 5.64
C TRP A 451 6.28 -20.07 4.82
N ASP A 452 6.59 -19.68 3.59
CA ASP A 452 7.51 -20.45 2.77
C ASP A 452 8.91 -20.50 3.43
N PRO A 453 9.56 -21.69 3.49
CA PRO A 453 10.90 -21.86 4.03
C PRO A 453 11.94 -20.89 3.45
N PHE A 454 11.81 -20.49 2.19
CA PHE A 454 12.67 -19.50 1.54
C PHE A 454 12.75 -18.21 2.36
N PHE A 455 11.61 -17.62 2.72
CA PHE A 455 11.58 -16.36 3.46
C PHE A 455 12.10 -16.52 4.90
N ILE A 456 11.81 -17.65 5.55
CA ILE A 456 12.34 -17.95 6.90
C ILE A 456 13.87 -18.01 6.87
N GLU A 457 14.47 -18.62 5.84
CA GLU A 457 15.93 -18.63 5.67
C GLU A 457 16.52 -17.25 5.38
N LYS A 458 15.77 -16.36 4.70
CA LYS A 458 16.17 -14.95 4.57
C LYS A 458 16.19 -14.24 5.92
N ILE A 459 15.18 -14.46 6.78
CA ILE A 459 15.19 -13.95 8.16
C ILE A 459 16.37 -14.53 8.95
N ARG A 460 16.68 -15.82 8.79
CA ARG A 460 17.86 -16.45 9.40
C ARG A 460 19.17 -15.81 8.97
N ARG A 461 19.30 -15.40 7.71
CA ARG A 461 20.48 -14.65 7.26
C ARG A 461 20.60 -13.30 7.98
N LEU A 462 19.50 -12.58 8.16
CA LEU A 462 19.49 -11.32 8.90
C LEU A 462 19.89 -11.51 10.36
N VAL A 463 19.28 -12.48 11.06
CA VAL A 463 19.61 -12.80 12.46
C VAL A 463 21.07 -13.22 12.63
N ARG A 464 21.63 -14.01 11.70
CA ARG A 464 23.06 -14.35 11.70
C ARG A 464 23.95 -13.12 11.54
N MET A 465 23.56 -12.16 10.71
CA MET A 465 24.30 -10.89 10.59
C MET A 465 24.24 -10.08 11.90
N GLU A 466 23.12 -10.07 12.61
CA GLU A 466 23.06 -9.43 13.94
C GLU A 466 24.07 -10.04 14.92
N ALA A 467 24.17 -11.37 14.96
CA ALA A 467 25.16 -12.06 15.78
C ALA A 467 26.60 -11.72 15.36
N ALA A 468 26.90 -11.76 14.06
CA ALA A 468 28.22 -11.42 13.53
C ALA A 468 28.64 -9.97 13.85
N LEU A 469 27.69 -9.01 13.81
CA LEU A 469 27.95 -7.62 14.21
C LEU A 469 28.27 -7.50 15.71
N ARG A 470 27.57 -8.26 16.57
CA ARG A 470 27.85 -8.28 18.02
C ARG A 470 29.22 -8.88 18.32
N GLU A 471 29.60 -9.94 17.61
CA GLU A 471 30.90 -10.62 17.79
C GLU A 471 32.07 -9.78 17.29
N SER A 472 31.90 -9.02 16.20
CA SER A 472 32.96 -8.24 15.54
C SER A 472 32.59 -6.76 15.34
N PRO A 473 32.34 -5.99 16.41
CA PRO A 473 31.72 -4.66 16.34
C PRO A 473 32.53 -3.59 15.61
N LYS A 474 33.85 -3.81 15.46
CA LYS A 474 34.77 -2.88 14.80
C LYS A 474 35.10 -3.27 13.35
N ASP A 475 34.61 -4.40 12.85
CA ASP A 475 34.92 -4.86 11.49
C ASP A 475 34.13 -4.05 10.45
N ALA A 476 34.84 -3.25 9.65
CA ALA A 476 34.25 -2.45 8.58
C ALA A 476 33.65 -3.31 7.47
N THR A 477 34.18 -4.51 7.23
CA THR A 477 33.64 -5.47 6.25
C THR A 477 32.25 -5.90 6.66
N ARG A 478 32.05 -6.23 7.94
CA ARG A 478 30.73 -6.59 8.49
C ARG A 478 29.74 -5.44 8.39
N VAL A 479 30.17 -4.20 8.66
CA VAL A 479 29.32 -3.02 8.45
C VAL A 479 28.90 -2.93 6.98
N SER A 480 29.82 -3.10 6.04
CA SER A 480 29.50 -3.07 4.61
C SER A 480 28.55 -4.19 4.18
N GLU A 481 28.75 -5.41 4.69
CA GLU A 481 27.85 -6.55 4.43
C GLU A 481 26.45 -6.30 5.00
N ALA A 482 26.37 -5.79 6.23
CA ALA A 482 25.10 -5.44 6.87
C ALA A 482 24.34 -4.36 6.09
N LYS A 483 25.03 -3.33 5.58
CA LYS A 483 24.37 -2.31 4.73
C LYS A 483 23.79 -2.88 3.45
N ARG A 484 24.49 -3.82 2.78
CA ARG A 484 23.95 -4.55 1.60
C ARG A 484 22.74 -5.42 1.91
N LEU A 485 22.59 -5.86 3.17
CA LEU A 485 21.40 -6.55 3.65
C LEU A 485 20.29 -5.59 4.11
N GLY A 486 20.49 -4.27 4.04
CA GLY A 486 19.50 -3.27 4.40
C GLY A 486 19.50 -2.80 5.85
N PHE A 487 20.46 -3.20 6.68
CA PHE A 487 20.51 -2.75 8.08
C PHE A 487 20.64 -1.22 8.19
N ALA A 488 19.85 -0.60 9.06
CA ALA A 488 19.98 0.82 9.38
C ALA A 488 21.26 1.11 10.18
N ASP A 489 21.78 2.33 10.08
CA ASP A 489 22.92 2.81 10.85
C ASP A 489 22.64 2.71 12.35
N GLU A 490 21.39 2.96 12.77
CA GLU A 490 20.88 2.81 14.13
C GLU A 490 20.91 1.35 14.61
N SER A 491 20.42 0.40 13.80
CA SER A 491 20.48 -1.03 14.16
C SER A 491 21.91 -1.51 14.34
N ILE A 492 22.82 -1.15 13.41
CA ILE A 492 24.24 -1.50 13.52
C ILE A 492 24.86 -0.83 14.75
N ALA A 493 24.54 0.44 15.03
CA ALA A 493 25.02 1.16 16.20
C ALA A 493 24.61 0.44 17.50
N ALA A 494 23.34 0.06 17.63
CA ALA A 494 22.81 -0.67 18.76
C ALA A 494 23.48 -2.05 18.94
N LEU A 495 23.67 -2.79 17.84
CA LEU A 495 24.28 -4.13 17.87
C LEU A 495 25.78 -4.10 18.19
N THR A 496 26.48 -3.05 17.77
CA THR A 496 27.94 -2.94 17.93
C THR A 496 28.38 -2.10 19.13
N GLY A 497 27.43 -1.44 19.83
CA GLY A 497 27.71 -0.47 20.89
C GLY A 497 28.42 0.81 20.42
N ARG A 498 28.38 1.08 19.10
CA ARG A 498 28.99 2.28 18.49
C ARG A 498 27.96 3.39 18.36
N SER A 499 28.40 4.64 18.28
CA SER A 499 27.50 5.73 17.87
C SER A 499 27.10 5.58 16.39
N GLU A 500 25.86 5.95 16.03
CA GLU A 500 25.40 6.02 14.63
C GLU A 500 26.35 6.79 13.72
N LEU A 501 26.90 7.92 14.20
CA LEU A 501 27.88 8.70 13.43
C LEU A 501 29.14 7.90 13.08
N ALA A 502 29.60 7.03 13.98
CA ALA A 502 30.75 6.18 13.75
C ALA A 502 30.42 5.04 12.77
N VAL A 503 29.18 4.55 12.74
CA VAL A 503 28.70 3.59 11.72
C VAL A 503 28.61 4.26 10.36
N ARG A 504 27.96 5.44 10.28
CA ARG A 504 27.81 6.22 9.06
C ARG A 504 29.15 6.53 8.38
N ARG A 505 30.19 6.84 9.17
CA ARG A 505 31.55 7.08 8.66
C ARG A 505 32.26 5.83 8.14
N ALA A 506 31.91 4.66 8.68
CA ALA A 506 32.56 3.39 8.33
C ALA A 506 31.87 2.65 7.19
N ARG A 507 30.59 2.91 6.94
CA ARG A 507 29.85 2.26 5.86
C ARG A 507 30.24 2.77 4.47
N PRO A 508 30.03 1.96 3.42
CA PRO A 508 30.08 2.45 2.04
C PRO A 508 29.11 3.61 1.79
N ARG A 509 29.42 4.42 0.77
CA ARG A 509 28.49 5.41 0.25
C ARG A 509 27.33 4.68 -0.43
N VAL A 510 26.12 5.14 -0.15
CA VAL A 510 24.91 4.64 -0.81
C VAL A 510 24.81 5.19 -2.22
N VAL A 511 24.27 4.40 -3.14
CA VAL A 511 23.95 4.83 -4.50
C VAL A 511 22.44 4.76 -4.72
N TYR A 512 21.98 5.41 -5.78
CA TYR A 512 20.57 5.39 -6.17
C TYR A 512 20.43 4.78 -7.56
N LYS A 513 19.49 3.84 -7.67
CA LYS A 513 19.11 3.12 -8.87
C LYS A 513 17.74 3.60 -9.33
N MET A 514 17.48 3.51 -10.63
CA MET A 514 16.24 3.96 -11.25
C MET A 514 15.24 2.81 -11.37
N VAL A 515 13.96 3.13 -11.24
CA VAL A 515 12.86 2.25 -11.67
C VAL A 515 12.59 2.50 -13.15
N ASP A 516 12.81 1.48 -13.98
CA ASP A 516 12.87 1.59 -15.43
C ASP A 516 11.86 0.71 -16.19
N THR A 517 11.06 -0.09 -15.48
CA THR A 517 10.07 -1.05 -16.01
C THR A 517 10.63 -2.20 -16.87
N CYS A 518 11.93 -2.26 -17.16
CA CYS A 518 12.52 -3.16 -18.15
C CYS A 518 13.81 -3.86 -17.71
N GLY A 519 14.26 -3.69 -16.46
CA GLY A 519 15.42 -4.40 -15.92
C GLY A 519 16.72 -4.04 -16.63
N GLY A 520 16.88 -2.77 -17.01
CA GLY A 520 18.06 -2.25 -17.69
C GLY A 520 18.14 -2.51 -19.20
N GLU A 521 17.10 -3.07 -19.83
CA GLU A 521 17.08 -3.28 -21.29
C GLU A 521 17.05 -1.96 -22.07
N PHE A 522 16.29 -0.97 -21.59
CA PHE A 522 16.17 0.35 -22.18
C PHE A 522 16.57 1.44 -21.18
N GLU A 523 17.14 2.53 -21.70
CA GLU A 523 17.38 3.73 -20.89
C GLU A 523 16.03 4.36 -20.50
N ALA A 524 15.74 4.39 -19.20
CA ALA A 524 14.59 5.10 -18.65
C ALA A 524 14.86 6.60 -18.51
N GLU A 525 13.80 7.39 -18.71
CA GLU A 525 13.81 8.84 -18.55
C GLU A 525 13.13 9.28 -17.24
N THR A 526 12.59 8.31 -16.49
CA THR A 526 11.82 8.56 -15.27
C THR A 526 12.69 9.02 -14.11
N PRO A 527 12.28 10.07 -13.38
CA PRO A 527 13.04 10.56 -12.25
C PRO A 527 12.70 9.79 -10.97
N TYR A 528 12.64 8.46 -11.04
CA TYR A 528 12.12 7.58 -9.99
C TYR A 528 13.24 6.69 -9.43
N PHE A 529 13.65 6.92 -8.18
CA PHE A 529 14.85 6.34 -7.59
C PHE A 529 14.61 5.60 -6.28
N TYR A 530 15.45 4.60 -6.02
CA TYR A 530 15.59 3.93 -4.72
C TYR A 530 17.07 3.74 -4.37
N SER A 531 17.37 3.70 -3.08
CA SER A 531 18.73 3.52 -2.57
C SER A 531 19.15 2.04 -2.50
N THR A 532 20.43 1.79 -2.76
CA THR A 532 21.06 0.49 -2.54
C THR A 532 22.58 0.63 -2.31
N TYR A 533 23.22 -0.47 -1.90
CA TYR A 533 24.67 -0.56 -1.64
C TYR A 533 25.43 -1.36 -2.73
N GLU A 534 25.20 -0.98 -3.98
CA GLU A 534 25.91 -1.49 -5.16
C GLU A 534 26.87 -0.43 -5.77
N PRO A 535 27.75 -0.82 -6.69
CA PRO A 535 28.50 0.13 -7.52
C PRO A 535 27.60 0.86 -8.53
N GLY A 536 27.96 2.11 -8.86
CA GLY A 536 27.40 2.87 -9.98
C GLY A 536 25.99 3.45 -9.74
N GLY A 537 25.91 4.71 -9.29
CA GLY A 537 24.63 5.42 -9.16
C GLY A 537 24.13 5.97 -10.51
N GLU A 538 22.81 6.04 -10.65
CA GLU A 538 22.09 6.47 -11.86
C GLU A 538 21.49 7.87 -11.75
N THR A 539 21.72 8.54 -10.62
CA THR A 539 21.30 9.93 -10.40
C THR A 539 22.09 10.90 -11.27
N GLN A 540 21.41 11.52 -12.23
CA GLN A 540 21.99 12.61 -13.01
C GLN A 540 22.09 13.90 -12.15
N LYS A 541 22.78 14.95 -12.60
CA LYS A 541 22.79 16.22 -11.85
C LYS A 541 21.64 17.12 -12.29
N LEU A 542 20.81 17.56 -11.34
CA LEU A 542 19.86 18.65 -11.58
C LEU A 542 20.55 20.02 -11.58
N SER A 543 20.15 20.89 -12.51
CA SER A 543 20.53 22.30 -12.57
C SER A 543 19.55 23.19 -11.80
N GLY A 544 19.97 24.40 -11.44
CA GLY A 544 19.09 25.39 -10.81
C GLY A 544 18.90 25.19 -9.30
N ARG A 545 17.88 25.86 -8.76
CA ARG A 545 17.50 25.77 -7.34
C ARG A 545 16.75 24.47 -7.08
N LYS A 546 17.01 23.84 -5.94
CA LYS A 546 16.45 22.53 -5.60
C LYS A 546 15.92 22.52 -4.19
N VAL A 547 14.73 21.97 -4.02
CA VAL A 547 14.09 21.83 -2.70
C VAL A 547 13.63 20.39 -2.53
N LEU A 548 14.05 19.79 -1.41
CA LEU A 548 13.57 18.48 -0.98
C LEU A 548 12.34 18.67 -0.08
N ILE A 549 11.24 18.01 -0.42
CA ILE A 549 10.09 17.83 0.46
C ILE A 549 10.19 16.42 1.05
N VAL A 550 10.04 16.32 2.38
CA VAL A 550 9.92 15.04 3.07
C VAL A 550 8.42 14.74 3.24
N GLY A 551 8.01 13.55 2.79
CA GLY A 551 6.62 13.11 2.74
C GLY A 551 6.06 12.65 4.08
N SER A 552 4.87 12.04 4.05
CA SER A 552 4.16 11.62 5.25
C SER A 552 4.42 10.21 5.72
N GLY A 553 4.98 9.37 4.86
CA GLY A 553 5.07 7.94 5.12
C GLY A 553 3.71 7.23 5.04
N PRO A 554 3.54 6.05 5.67
CA PRO A 554 2.31 5.28 5.60
C PRO A 554 1.13 6.04 6.21
N ILE A 555 -0.04 5.90 5.58
CA ILE A 555 -1.28 6.46 6.12
C ILE A 555 -1.63 5.78 7.45
N ARG A 556 -2.01 6.61 8.43
CA ARG A 556 -2.54 6.19 9.72
C ARG A 556 -3.55 7.21 10.25
N ILE A 557 -4.42 6.82 11.18
CA ILE A 557 -5.36 7.73 11.85
C ILE A 557 -4.58 8.90 12.48
N GLY A 558 -4.91 10.12 12.04
CA GLY A 558 -4.23 11.37 12.44
C GLY A 558 -3.08 11.78 11.52
N GLN A 559 -2.68 10.93 10.58
CA GLN A 559 -1.77 11.23 9.47
C GLN A 559 -2.28 10.58 8.19
N GLY A 560 -3.31 11.21 7.59
CA GLY A 560 -3.95 10.73 6.37
C GLY A 560 -3.46 11.38 5.09
N VAL A 561 -4.28 11.25 4.05
CA VAL A 561 -4.06 11.79 2.70
C VAL A 561 -3.94 13.32 2.69
N GLU A 562 -4.43 14.02 3.71
CA GLU A 562 -4.31 15.47 3.85
C GLU A 562 -2.85 15.95 3.85
N PHE A 563 -1.92 15.17 4.42
CA PHE A 563 -0.49 15.51 4.42
C PHE A 563 0.17 15.22 3.07
N ASP A 564 -0.29 14.16 2.38
CA ASP A 564 0.12 13.89 1.01
C ASP A 564 -0.32 15.03 0.08
N TYR A 565 -1.57 15.48 0.22
CA TYR A 565 -2.10 16.64 -0.48
C TYR A 565 -1.21 17.88 -0.30
N CYS A 566 -0.86 18.22 0.94
CA CYS A 566 0.06 19.34 1.21
C CYS A 566 1.44 19.16 0.54
N CYS A 567 1.98 17.93 0.56
CA CYS A 567 3.25 17.64 -0.11
C CYS A 567 3.14 17.86 -1.63
N VAL A 568 2.07 17.35 -2.26
CA VAL A 568 1.82 17.52 -3.69
C VAL A 568 1.64 18.99 -4.06
N GLN A 569 0.84 19.75 -3.31
CA GLN A 569 0.69 21.19 -3.53
C GLN A 569 2.02 21.93 -3.40
N GLY A 570 2.86 21.56 -2.43
CA GLY A 570 4.22 22.07 -2.31
C GLY A 570 5.09 21.77 -3.52
N ILE A 571 5.00 20.56 -4.07
CA ILE A 571 5.72 20.15 -5.28
C ILE A 571 5.28 20.99 -6.48
N LEU A 572 3.96 21.14 -6.68
CA LEU A 572 3.39 21.91 -7.80
C LEU A 572 3.82 23.38 -7.74
N ALA A 573 3.67 24.02 -6.57
CA ALA A 573 4.07 25.42 -6.38
C ALA A 573 5.57 25.64 -6.63
N LEU A 574 6.44 24.72 -6.21
CA LEU A 574 7.88 24.81 -6.50
C LEU A 574 8.16 24.72 -8.00
N ARG A 575 7.45 23.84 -8.71
CA ARG A 575 7.62 23.65 -10.17
C ARG A 575 7.15 24.88 -10.94
N GLU A 576 6.05 25.51 -10.53
CA GLU A 576 5.56 26.77 -11.10
C GLU A 576 6.60 27.90 -10.98
N GLU A 577 7.33 27.94 -9.86
CA GLU A 577 8.43 28.88 -9.61
C GLU A 577 9.77 28.49 -10.28
N GLY A 578 9.77 27.45 -11.12
CA GLY A 578 10.96 26.94 -11.82
C GLY A 578 12.01 26.34 -10.88
N VAL A 579 11.62 25.90 -9.68
CA VAL A 579 12.47 25.21 -8.71
C VAL A 579 12.32 23.70 -8.89
N SER A 580 13.43 22.97 -8.94
CA SER A 580 13.37 21.51 -8.98
C SER A 580 12.83 20.97 -7.65
N ALA A 581 11.66 20.36 -7.71
CA ALA A 581 10.99 19.75 -6.57
C ALA A 581 11.40 18.29 -6.44
N ILE A 582 12.09 17.96 -5.36
CA ILE A 582 12.51 16.59 -5.02
C ILE A 582 11.60 16.12 -3.88
N ILE A 583 11.07 14.91 -3.96
CA ILE A 583 10.22 14.31 -2.92
C ILE A 583 10.85 13.01 -2.42
N ALA A 584 10.87 12.83 -1.10
CA ALA A 584 11.15 11.55 -0.46
C ALA A 584 9.88 11.07 0.24
N ASN A 585 9.35 9.91 -0.15
CA ASN A 585 8.18 9.29 0.47
C ASN A 585 8.19 7.77 0.20
N ASN A 586 7.43 6.98 0.96
CA ASN A 586 7.41 5.52 0.85
C ASN A 586 6.01 4.88 0.90
N ASN A 587 4.97 5.70 0.71
CA ASN A 587 3.60 5.23 0.67
C ASN A 587 3.17 4.95 -0.78
N PRO A 588 2.87 3.69 -1.14
CA PRO A 588 2.55 3.32 -2.52
C PRO A 588 1.16 3.81 -2.98
N GLU A 589 0.27 4.16 -2.05
CA GLU A 589 -1.11 4.57 -2.35
C GLU A 589 -1.21 6.04 -2.81
N THR A 590 -0.14 6.81 -2.67
CA THR A 590 -0.20 8.28 -2.70
C THR A 590 0.15 8.91 -4.05
N VAL A 591 -0.31 10.15 -4.24
CA VAL A 591 0.00 10.95 -5.44
C VAL A 591 1.41 11.52 -5.35
N SER A 592 1.94 11.81 -4.14
CA SER A 592 3.33 12.30 -4.01
C SER A 592 4.38 11.30 -4.47
N THR A 593 4.06 10.00 -4.46
CA THR A 593 4.91 8.94 -5.00
C THR A 593 4.59 8.59 -6.46
N ASP A 594 3.81 9.42 -7.16
CA ASP A 594 3.74 9.39 -8.63
C ASP A 594 4.98 10.08 -9.21
N PHE A 595 5.73 9.39 -10.08
CA PHE A 595 6.96 9.96 -10.64
C PHE A 595 6.69 11.19 -11.54
N ASP A 596 5.47 11.33 -12.08
CA ASP A 596 5.09 12.46 -12.93
C ASP A 596 4.95 13.78 -12.13
N ILE A 597 4.65 13.70 -10.82
CA ILE A 597 4.31 14.89 -10.02
C ILE A 597 5.53 15.75 -9.70
N SER A 598 6.69 15.14 -9.47
CA SER A 598 7.90 15.80 -8.97
C SER A 598 8.99 15.89 -10.03
N THR A 599 10.01 16.71 -9.80
CA THR A 599 11.23 16.68 -10.62
C THR A 599 12.03 15.43 -10.33
N ARG A 600 12.02 14.94 -9.08
CA ARG A 600 12.61 13.66 -8.64
C ARG A 600 11.85 13.04 -7.49
N LEU A 601 11.59 11.76 -7.62
CA LEU A 601 11.02 10.90 -6.60
C LEU A 601 12.08 9.95 -6.05
N TYR A 602 12.27 9.99 -4.73
CA TYR A 602 13.01 8.98 -3.98
C TYR A 602 12.03 8.14 -3.16
N PHE A 603 11.88 6.86 -3.51
CA PHE A 603 11.04 5.91 -2.77
C PHE A 603 11.80 5.33 -1.58
N GLU A 604 11.91 6.11 -0.51
CA GLU A 604 12.86 5.85 0.57
C GLU A 604 12.20 5.94 1.94
N PRO A 605 12.72 5.19 2.94
CA PRO A 605 12.35 5.39 4.33
C PRO A 605 12.57 6.85 4.76
N LEU A 606 11.74 7.32 5.70
CA LEU A 606 11.75 8.72 6.15
C LEU A 606 12.49 8.89 7.47
N LEU A 607 13.63 8.20 7.61
CA LEU A 607 14.51 8.36 8.76
C LEU A 607 15.60 9.39 8.48
N LEU A 608 16.23 9.88 9.55
CA LEU A 608 17.33 10.83 9.46
C LEU A 608 18.46 10.30 8.58
N GLU A 609 18.77 8.99 8.65
CA GLU A 609 19.79 8.37 7.83
C GLU A 609 19.52 8.55 6.33
N ASP A 610 18.33 8.14 5.90
CA ASP A 610 17.91 8.06 4.50
C ASP A 610 17.70 9.47 3.93
N VAL A 611 17.10 10.40 4.69
CA VAL A 611 16.98 11.81 4.29
C VAL A 611 18.35 12.48 4.13
N LEU A 612 19.31 12.20 5.02
CA LEU A 612 20.68 12.69 4.87
C LEU A 612 21.39 12.10 3.66
N ASN A 613 21.10 10.85 3.28
CA ASN A 613 21.63 10.25 2.07
C ASN A 613 21.16 11.01 0.83
N ILE A 614 19.87 11.36 0.77
CA ILE A 614 19.30 12.15 -0.33
C ILE A 614 19.93 13.55 -0.37
N ILE A 615 20.11 14.19 0.79
CA ILE A 615 20.78 15.50 0.87
C ILE A 615 22.24 15.43 0.44
N GLU A 616 22.96 14.35 0.70
CA GLU A 616 24.34 14.16 0.23
C GLU A 616 24.41 14.01 -1.29
N GLU A 617 23.44 13.29 -1.87
CA GLU A 617 23.34 13.06 -3.30
C GLU A 617 22.91 14.32 -4.06
N GLU A 618 21.82 14.93 -3.62
CA GLU A 618 21.21 16.07 -4.29
C GLU A 618 21.82 17.40 -3.90
N LYS A 619 22.27 17.54 -2.64
CA LYS A 619 22.70 18.82 -2.08
C LYS A 619 21.66 19.92 -2.31
N PRO A 620 20.38 19.73 -1.95
CA PRO A 620 19.35 20.71 -2.22
C PRO A 620 19.63 22.04 -1.50
N ASP A 621 19.11 23.14 -2.00
CA ASP A 621 19.24 24.46 -1.35
C ASP A 621 18.37 24.50 -0.08
N GLY A 622 17.21 23.83 -0.14
CA GLY A 622 16.22 23.79 0.93
C GLY A 622 15.65 22.41 1.21
N VAL A 623 15.18 22.20 2.44
CA VAL A 623 14.34 21.06 2.83
C VAL A 623 13.07 21.57 3.50
N ILE A 624 11.92 21.04 3.10
CA ILE A 624 10.61 21.28 3.71
C ILE A 624 10.21 20.02 4.47
N VAL A 625 9.88 20.19 5.75
CA VAL A 625 9.48 19.10 6.68
C VAL A 625 8.10 19.35 7.30
N GLN A 626 7.45 20.45 6.95
CA GLN A 626 6.20 20.90 7.57
C GLN A 626 4.95 20.29 6.93
N PHE A 627 5.07 19.70 5.74
CA PHE A 627 3.92 19.21 4.96
C PHE A 627 3.64 17.72 5.19
N GLY A 628 4.65 16.92 5.51
CA GLY A 628 4.52 15.47 5.72
C GLY A 628 4.01 15.05 7.12
N GLY A 629 3.36 15.94 7.87
CA GLY A 629 2.86 15.63 9.21
C GLY A 629 3.95 15.21 10.21
N GLN A 630 3.57 14.42 11.21
CA GLN A 630 4.43 14.09 12.36
C GLN A 630 5.75 13.40 11.98
N THR A 631 5.73 12.49 11.01
CA THR A 631 6.92 11.76 10.53
C THR A 631 7.99 12.74 10.05
N SER A 632 7.62 13.69 9.19
CA SER A 632 8.54 14.73 8.73
C SER A 632 8.89 15.75 9.82
N ILE A 633 7.93 16.17 10.65
CA ILE A 633 8.16 17.13 11.73
C ILE A 633 9.17 16.61 12.76
N ASN A 634 9.12 15.31 13.10
CA ASN A 634 10.06 14.68 14.03
C ASN A 634 11.51 14.75 13.55
N LEU A 635 11.74 14.85 12.24
CA LEU A 635 13.08 15.02 11.67
C LEU A 635 13.62 16.44 11.78
N ALA A 636 12.79 17.47 12.02
CA ALA A 636 13.20 18.87 11.91
C ALA A 636 14.41 19.20 12.81
N VAL A 637 14.36 18.81 14.09
CA VAL A 637 15.44 19.10 15.05
C VAL A 637 16.67 18.22 14.81
N PRO A 638 16.57 16.87 14.68
CA PRO A 638 17.72 16.03 14.35
C PRO A 638 18.41 16.44 13.04
N LEU A 639 17.65 16.75 12.00
CA LEU A 639 18.18 17.19 10.71
C LEU A 639 18.91 18.52 10.83
N ALA A 640 18.36 19.50 11.53
CA ALA A 640 19.01 20.80 11.74
C ALA A 640 20.38 20.66 12.43
N ARG A 641 20.47 19.79 13.44
CA ARG A 641 21.73 19.48 14.14
C ARG A 641 22.75 18.89 13.19
N GLU A 642 22.35 17.91 12.38
CA GLU A 642 23.23 17.25 11.41
C GLU A 642 23.69 18.21 10.30
N LEU A 643 22.79 19.00 9.73
CA LEU A 643 23.12 20.01 8.71
C LEU A 643 24.14 21.03 9.24
N SER A 644 23.95 21.49 10.48
CA SER A 644 24.87 22.42 11.15
C SER A 644 26.24 21.78 11.42
N ARG A 645 26.25 20.55 11.96
CA ARG A 645 27.48 19.79 12.24
C ARG A 645 28.31 19.54 10.98
N ARG A 646 27.64 19.35 9.84
CA ARG A 646 28.27 19.10 8.53
C ARG A 646 28.62 20.36 7.77
N ARG A 647 28.25 21.55 8.27
CA ARG A 647 28.35 22.83 7.55
C ARG A 647 27.69 22.73 6.16
N SER A 648 26.52 22.07 6.10
CA SER A 648 25.78 21.88 4.85
C SER A 648 25.29 23.23 4.31
N ARG A 649 25.23 23.35 2.98
CA ARG A 649 24.57 24.49 2.31
C ARG A 649 23.05 24.45 2.43
N THR A 650 22.52 23.24 2.59
CA THR A 650 21.10 22.94 2.67
C THR A 650 20.52 23.52 3.96
N LYS A 651 19.39 24.22 3.85
CA LYS A 651 18.68 24.79 5.00
C LYS A 651 17.29 24.21 5.11
N ILE A 652 16.79 24.06 6.34
CA ILE A 652 15.36 23.81 6.54
C ILE A 652 14.62 25.13 6.24
N LEU A 653 13.71 25.10 5.27
CA LEU A 653 12.92 26.25 4.84
C LEU A 653 11.66 26.39 5.69
N GLY A 654 11.01 27.56 5.65
CA GLY A 654 9.78 27.82 6.40
C GLY A 654 10.03 28.02 7.89
N THR A 655 9.11 27.53 8.73
CA THR A 655 9.19 27.66 10.20
C THR A 655 10.47 27.02 10.72
N PRO A 656 11.34 27.75 11.45
CA PRO A 656 12.59 27.20 11.96
C PRO A 656 12.37 26.01 12.90
N PRO A 657 13.26 25.00 12.91
CA PRO A 657 13.18 23.85 13.80
C PRO A 657 13.05 24.21 15.30
N ALA A 658 13.70 25.29 15.73
CA ALA A 658 13.57 25.79 17.10
C ALA A 658 12.16 26.31 17.43
N ALA A 659 11.45 26.88 16.44
CA ALA A 659 10.08 27.33 16.61
C ALA A 659 9.08 26.15 16.57
N ILE A 660 9.37 25.11 15.79
CA ILE A 660 8.63 23.85 15.82
C ILE A 660 8.76 23.21 17.21
N ASP A 661 9.98 23.05 17.72
CA ASP A 661 10.26 22.54 19.07
C ASP A 661 9.62 23.39 20.18
N LEU A 662 9.62 24.72 20.04
CA LEU A 662 8.92 25.63 20.96
C LEU A 662 7.40 25.38 21.02
N ALA A 663 6.78 24.98 19.91
CA ALA A 663 5.34 24.71 19.84
C ALA A 663 4.97 23.28 20.25
N GLU A 664 5.79 22.30 19.91
CA GLU A 664 5.59 20.88 20.22
C GLU A 664 5.91 20.52 21.67
N ASP A 665 6.96 21.14 22.24
CA ASP A 665 7.32 20.96 23.65
C ASP A 665 6.33 21.74 24.53
N ARG A 666 5.52 20.99 25.28
CA ARG A 666 4.45 21.55 26.12
C ARG A 666 4.97 22.51 27.20
N ARG A 667 6.20 22.33 27.70
CA ARG A 667 6.81 23.24 28.68
C ARG A 667 7.20 24.55 28.02
N LYS A 668 7.87 24.46 26.87
CA LYS A 668 8.30 25.64 26.10
C LYS A 668 7.10 26.44 25.60
N PHE A 669 6.06 25.75 25.12
CA PHE A 669 4.80 26.36 24.69
C PHE A 669 4.08 27.08 25.84
N ALA A 670 3.92 26.43 27.00
CA ALA A 670 3.30 27.05 28.17
C ALA A 670 4.06 28.31 28.64
N ALA A 671 5.40 28.24 28.66
CA ALA A 671 6.24 29.39 29.00
C ALA A 671 6.06 30.55 28.00
N LEU A 672 5.97 30.25 26.69
CA LEU A 672 5.68 31.26 25.66
C LEU A 672 4.32 31.92 25.89
N MET A 673 3.30 31.14 26.22
CA MET A 673 1.93 31.63 26.40
C MET A 673 1.81 32.51 27.65
N GLN A 674 2.50 32.15 28.73
CA GLN A 674 2.66 32.99 29.92
C GLN A 674 3.37 34.31 29.59
N HIS A 675 4.48 34.24 28.83
CA HIS A 675 5.21 35.42 28.40
C HIS A 675 4.33 36.37 27.56
N LEU A 676 3.53 35.81 26.65
CA LEU A 676 2.59 36.56 25.79
C LEU A 676 1.28 36.95 26.50
N ARG A 677 1.07 36.53 27.75
CA ARG A 677 -0.17 36.75 28.53
C ARG A 677 -1.42 36.22 27.84
N ILE A 678 -1.29 35.14 27.06
CA ILE A 678 -2.41 34.43 26.45
C ILE A 678 -2.98 33.47 27.48
N ARG A 679 -4.29 33.53 27.71
CA ARG A 679 -4.97 32.65 28.67
C ARG A 679 -4.90 31.20 28.22
N GLN A 680 -4.55 30.32 29.15
CA GLN A 680 -4.57 28.87 28.96
C GLN A 680 -5.17 28.19 30.20
N PRO A 681 -5.74 26.98 30.05
CA PRO A 681 -6.04 26.13 31.21
C PRO A 681 -4.77 25.96 32.06
N GLU A 682 -4.93 25.85 33.37
CA GLU A 682 -3.81 25.51 34.24
C GLU A 682 -3.23 24.16 33.79
N ALA A 683 -1.93 24.13 33.51
CA ALA A 683 -1.24 22.98 32.98
C ALA A 683 0.13 22.87 33.63
N ALA A 684 0.59 21.64 33.77
CA ALA A 684 1.96 21.32 34.14
C ALA A 684 2.33 19.95 33.55
N SER A 685 3.61 19.62 33.65
CA SER A 685 4.20 18.43 33.01
C SER A 685 5.05 17.68 34.02
N GLY A 686 4.96 16.36 34.03
CA GLY A 686 5.83 15.48 34.82
C GLY A 686 6.46 14.39 33.94
N TYR A 687 7.52 13.77 34.44
CA TYR A 687 8.17 12.61 33.81
C TYR A 687 7.85 11.29 34.52
N SER A 688 7.16 11.34 35.65
CA SER A 688 6.74 10.16 36.42
C SER A 688 5.25 10.23 36.77
N PHE A 689 4.68 9.07 37.07
CA PHE A 689 3.29 8.96 37.51
C PHE A 689 3.03 9.80 38.78
N ASP A 690 3.93 9.74 39.76
CA ASP A 690 3.78 10.48 41.01
C ASP A 690 3.81 12.00 40.79
N GLU A 691 4.73 12.50 39.96
CA GLU A 691 4.78 13.91 39.58
C GLU A 691 3.48 14.36 38.91
N VAL A 692 2.99 13.58 37.93
CA VAL A 692 1.76 13.88 37.21
C VAL A 692 0.53 13.83 38.13
N ARG A 693 0.49 12.91 39.09
CA ARG A 693 -0.58 12.80 40.10
C ARG A 693 -0.62 14.03 41.01
N GLU A 694 0.52 14.46 41.54
CA GLU A 694 0.60 15.66 42.39
C GLU A 694 0.17 16.92 41.63
N VAL A 695 0.63 17.05 40.39
CA VAL A 695 0.21 18.13 39.49
C VAL A 695 -1.30 18.10 39.25
N ALA A 696 -1.87 16.92 38.96
CA ALA A 696 -3.30 16.76 38.72
C ALA A 696 -4.14 17.15 39.93
N ALA A 697 -3.72 16.76 41.14
CA ALA A 697 -4.37 17.13 42.38
C ALA A 697 -4.33 18.64 42.63
N ARG A 698 -3.22 19.31 42.26
CA ARG A 698 -3.08 20.77 42.37
C ARG A 698 -3.98 21.51 41.38
N ILE A 699 -4.06 21.06 40.13
CA ILE A 699 -4.89 21.67 39.07
C ILE A 699 -6.39 21.49 39.36
N GLY A 700 -6.77 20.33 39.91
CA GLY A 700 -8.16 19.98 40.20
C GLY A 700 -8.81 19.16 39.07
N TYR A 701 -9.56 18.12 39.45
CA TYR A 701 -10.21 17.22 38.51
C TYR A 701 -11.53 17.80 37.94
N PRO A 702 -11.90 17.44 36.70
CA PRO A 702 -11.20 16.54 35.78
C PRO A 702 -9.97 17.19 35.13
N VAL A 703 -8.89 16.42 34.98
CA VAL A 703 -7.67 16.84 34.27
C VAL A 703 -7.52 16.11 32.95
N LEU A 704 -6.90 16.79 31.98
CA LEU A 704 -6.58 16.21 30.68
C LEU A 704 -5.09 15.88 30.60
N VAL A 705 -4.76 14.59 30.54
CA VAL A 705 -3.38 14.10 30.42
C VAL A 705 -3.04 13.94 28.94
N ARG A 706 -1.94 14.56 28.49
CA ARG A 706 -1.50 14.52 27.09
C ARG A 706 0.02 14.25 27.00
N PRO A 707 0.46 13.37 26.09
CA PRO A 707 1.87 13.25 25.75
C PRO A 707 2.36 14.48 24.95
N SER A 708 3.69 14.64 24.83
CA SER A 708 4.35 15.65 23.97
C SER A 708 4.85 14.99 22.69
N TYR A 709 4.92 15.72 21.56
CA TYR A 709 5.33 15.18 20.25
C TYR A 709 4.42 14.04 19.74
N VAL A 710 3.10 14.20 19.84
CA VAL A 710 2.08 13.20 19.43
C VAL A 710 0.99 13.82 18.59
#